data_AF-A0A8J2MK58-F1
#
_entry.id   AF-A0A8J2MK58-F1
#
_cell.length_a   1.000
_cell.length_b   1.000
_cell.length_c   1.000
_cell.angle_alpha   90.00
_cell.angle_beta   90.00
_cell.angle_gamma   90.00
#
_symmetry.space_group_name_H-M   'P 1'
#
loop_
_entity.id
_entity.type
_entity.pdbx_description
1 polymer ?
#
loop_
_entity_poly.entity_id
_entity_poly.type
_entity_poly.pdbx_seq_one_letter_code
_entity_poly.pdbx_strand_id
1 'polypeptide(L)'
;MVSVESLLSEVTTLFGHQLTLKKADELFFGDKMLYHYHSNDGSKKGISGSSEPERYKSKSMDQKDKNQSDIVNQTSIGMDGLHDAIANARKTLKQALGDTNEDAAGDALTKLTGEVATLKKVSDEMRNEIEKLREDFQKILNYIHQLRSCMSSALERVGSRTLILGDGNLSFSLAFARLHPETEIYASVFESYSEYITKYPSGEKNIMELQTNHPNVHILFSTDACSLPEDYRGFYNDIIWNFPHHCGKTNLRRSRQLMRKAFANIGRLLLSGRFHITLAKGQSGLDHLSILFKRCFKYQRLPEHRSDSWNIIYIAAEEYFILQEASIFQPKLFPSYISSGYHNSERSFNNKIGSETLTFIKSPVVIKIKELIEYENEIFKIKGIAHEWRPFFQRDLSIIYLNPEKVAELERILFVLIEEICGNALVDFYEVVDKRTDYLGQPNYIYRFVWQSWRIPLSRKLCNSIHEEIKLMLNNRFIEQHLEMISDGLPLPTVAEHSPSKIEKPLEASEEDDFDLFGSSDEEENAKKESIKQERLEAYAKKKAKEPEHIAKSSIILDVKPWDDTTDMQEMEKLVRKIEKDGLVWGGAKLIPLAFGINVLQIICVVEDAKVSVDDLMDQITEEVSDYVQSVDIVAFNKI
;
A
#
# COMPACT_ATOMS: atom_id res chain seq x y z
N MET A 1 -14.31 -59.80 2.65
CA MET A 1 -13.67 -59.96 1.34
C MET A 1 -14.10 -58.77 0.49
N VAL A 2 -13.16 -57.93 0.07
CA VAL A 2 -13.38 -56.84 -0.89
C VAL A 2 -12.81 -57.32 -2.22
N SER A 3 -13.58 -57.25 -3.31
CA SER A 3 -13.15 -57.78 -4.62
C SER A 3 -12.15 -56.85 -5.32
N VAL A 4 -11.27 -57.46 -6.10
CA VAL A 4 -10.06 -56.84 -6.67
C VAL A 4 -10.36 -55.86 -7.83
N GLU A 5 -11.61 -55.77 -8.27
CA GLU A 5 -12.03 -54.94 -9.41
C GLU A 5 -12.11 -53.44 -9.08
N SER A 6 -12.29 -53.06 -7.80
CA SER A 6 -12.35 -51.65 -7.40
C SER A 6 -11.03 -50.90 -7.62
N LEU A 7 -9.89 -51.59 -7.57
CA LEU A 7 -8.55 -50.97 -7.65
C LEU A 7 -8.05 -50.72 -9.08
N LEU A 8 -8.73 -51.22 -10.11
CA LEU A 8 -8.32 -51.00 -11.51
C LEU A 8 -8.96 -49.76 -12.16
N SER A 9 -10.06 -49.24 -11.61
CA SER A 9 -10.71 -48.01 -12.11
C SER A 9 -10.07 -46.71 -11.59
N GLU A 10 -9.52 -46.72 -10.38
CA GLU A 10 -8.82 -45.57 -9.79
C GLU A 10 -7.43 -45.35 -10.43
N VAL A 11 -6.78 -46.42 -10.91
CA VAL A 11 -5.48 -46.33 -11.59
C VAL A 11 -5.60 -45.82 -13.04
N THR A 12 -6.72 -46.08 -13.72
CA THR A 12 -6.95 -45.55 -15.09
C THR A 12 -7.40 -44.09 -15.11
N THR A 13 -8.16 -43.65 -14.10
CA THR A 13 -8.61 -42.24 -13.99
C THR A 13 -7.47 -41.29 -13.59
N LEU A 14 -6.55 -41.71 -12.71
CA LEU A 14 -5.35 -40.92 -12.37
C LEU A 14 -4.40 -40.71 -13.56
N PHE A 15 -4.17 -41.74 -14.38
CA PHE A 15 -3.37 -41.61 -15.60
C PHE A 15 -4.02 -40.72 -16.67
N GLY A 16 -5.36 -40.74 -16.78
CA GLY A 16 -6.09 -39.85 -17.70
C GLY A 16 -5.96 -38.36 -17.36
N HIS A 17 -6.03 -38.01 -16.07
CA HIS A 17 -5.92 -36.62 -15.61
C HIS A 17 -4.48 -36.08 -15.73
N GLN A 18 -3.46 -36.91 -15.50
CA GLN A 18 -2.08 -36.49 -15.73
C GLN A 18 -1.75 -36.25 -17.21
N LEU A 19 -2.32 -37.04 -18.14
CA LEU A 19 -2.11 -36.84 -19.59
C LEU A 19 -2.84 -35.60 -20.13
N THR A 20 -3.99 -35.25 -19.57
CA THR A 20 -4.71 -34.01 -19.94
C THR A 20 -4.05 -32.76 -19.38
N LEU A 21 -3.54 -32.80 -18.14
CA LEU A 21 -2.70 -31.72 -17.60
C LEU A 21 -1.42 -31.54 -18.42
N LYS A 22 -0.68 -32.62 -18.72
CA LYS A 22 0.54 -32.52 -19.55
C LYS A 22 0.28 -31.94 -20.94
N LYS A 23 -0.81 -32.36 -21.60
CA LYS A 23 -1.19 -31.79 -22.90
C LYS A 23 -1.67 -30.34 -22.81
N ALA A 24 -2.26 -29.91 -21.69
CA ALA A 24 -2.63 -28.52 -21.48
C ALA A 24 -1.40 -27.65 -21.22
N ASP A 25 -0.45 -28.12 -20.41
CA ASP A 25 0.83 -27.47 -20.16
C ASP A 25 1.67 -27.34 -21.44
N GLU A 26 1.81 -28.41 -22.23
CA GLU A 26 2.50 -28.41 -23.54
C GLU A 26 1.80 -27.51 -24.59
N LEU A 27 0.50 -27.19 -24.43
CA LEU A 27 -0.25 -26.28 -25.31
C LEU A 27 -0.16 -24.81 -24.90
N PHE A 28 -0.02 -24.52 -23.61
CA PHE A 28 0.02 -23.15 -23.07
C PHE A 28 1.44 -22.64 -22.81
N PHE A 29 2.38 -23.52 -22.49
CA PHE A 29 3.76 -23.16 -22.13
C PHE A 29 4.74 -24.04 -22.90
N GLY A 30 5.27 -23.49 -24.00
CA GLY A 30 6.37 -24.11 -24.74
C GLY A 30 7.59 -24.40 -23.84
N ASP A 31 8.36 -25.42 -24.23
CA ASP A 31 9.28 -26.16 -23.37
C ASP A 31 10.16 -25.36 -22.36
N LYS A 32 10.16 -25.88 -21.12
CA LYS A 32 11.11 -25.67 -20.00
C LYS A 32 10.94 -24.45 -19.07
N MET A 33 10.11 -24.66 -18.06
CA MET A 33 10.33 -24.16 -16.70
C MET A 33 11.20 -25.13 -15.87
N LEU A 34 12.05 -24.62 -14.97
CA LEU A 34 12.71 -25.39 -13.92
C LEU A 34 12.90 -24.54 -12.65
N TYR A 35 11.97 -24.66 -11.70
CA TYR A 35 12.18 -24.26 -10.30
C TYR A 35 11.79 -25.42 -9.38
N HIS A 36 12.74 -25.88 -8.56
CA HIS A 36 12.48 -26.83 -7.49
C HIS A 36 12.19 -26.10 -6.17
N TYR A 37 11.05 -26.40 -5.57
CA TYR A 37 10.87 -26.25 -4.12
C TYR A 37 11.08 -27.60 -3.44
N HIS A 38 11.90 -27.63 -2.39
CA HIS A 38 12.03 -28.79 -1.50
C HIS A 38 10.94 -28.75 -0.41
N SER A 39 10.50 -29.93 0.02
CA SER A 39 9.84 -30.15 1.31
C SER A 39 10.42 -31.39 2.00
N ASN A 40 10.39 -31.37 3.33
CA ASN A 40 10.89 -32.44 4.21
C ASN A 40 10.09 -33.75 4.06
N ASP A 41 10.75 -34.91 4.16
CA ASP A 41 10.77 -35.71 5.40
C ASP A 41 11.90 -36.77 5.36
N GLY A 42 12.28 -37.34 6.50
CA GLY A 42 13.51 -38.14 6.66
C GLY A 42 13.34 -39.64 6.94
N SER A 43 14.45 -40.40 6.88
CA SER A 43 14.51 -41.78 7.36
C SER A 43 15.87 -42.18 7.99
N LYS A 44 15.77 -42.74 9.19
CA LYS A 44 16.80 -43.11 10.20
C LYS A 44 18.02 -43.94 9.75
N LYS A 45 19.19 -43.66 10.35
CA LYS A 45 20.13 -44.55 11.11
C LYS A 45 21.48 -43.80 11.30
N GLY A 46 22.17 -43.73 12.45
CA GLY A 46 21.89 -44.12 13.84
C GLY A 46 23.20 -44.20 14.67
N ILE A 47 23.15 -44.09 16.01
CA ILE A 47 24.25 -44.40 16.99
C ILE A 47 25.42 -43.38 16.96
N SER A 48 26.00 -42.85 18.04
CA SER A 48 25.76 -42.81 19.51
C SER A 48 26.56 -41.63 20.12
N GLY A 49 26.35 -41.30 21.41
CA GLY A 49 27.35 -40.53 22.19
C GLY A 49 26.76 -39.40 23.04
N SER A 50 26.53 -39.69 24.32
CA SER A 50 26.09 -38.74 25.34
C SER A 50 27.23 -37.89 25.93
N SER A 51 26.82 -36.78 26.56
CA SER A 51 27.44 -36.07 27.71
C SER A 51 28.10 -34.70 27.46
N GLU A 52 27.33 -33.68 27.82
CA GLU A 52 27.78 -32.48 28.55
C GLU A 52 27.81 -32.81 30.08
N PRO A 53 28.29 -31.96 31.02
CA PRO A 53 28.71 -30.56 30.86
C PRO A 53 29.98 -30.12 31.65
N GLU A 54 30.25 -28.80 31.61
CA GLU A 54 31.01 -27.96 32.55
C GLU A 54 32.50 -28.29 32.90
N ARG A 55 33.38 -27.28 32.70
CA ARG A 55 33.74 -26.37 33.82
C ARG A 55 34.61 -25.17 33.43
N TYR A 56 34.27 -24.03 34.02
CA TYR A 56 35.13 -22.84 34.15
C TYR A 56 36.48 -23.17 34.81
N LYS A 57 37.55 -22.48 34.40
CA LYS A 57 38.34 -21.66 35.36
C LYS A 57 39.21 -20.58 34.72
N SER A 58 39.18 -19.42 35.36
CA SER A 58 39.85 -18.17 35.07
C SER A 58 41.26 -18.05 35.66
N LYS A 59 42.06 -17.13 35.09
CA LYS A 59 43.18 -16.35 35.66
C LYS A 59 43.55 -15.29 34.58
N SER A 60 43.62 -13.96 34.77
CA SER A 60 44.07 -13.11 35.89
C SER A 60 45.53 -13.43 36.29
N MET A 61 46.53 -12.55 36.39
CA MET A 61 46.70 -11.08 36.37
C MET A 61 48.22 -10.81 36.02
N ASP A 62 48.74 -9.61 35.72
CA ASP A 62 48.21 -8.23 35.82
C ASP A 62 48.88 -7.23 34.84
N GLN A 63 48.51 -5.96 34.94
CA GLN A 63 49.02 -4.73 34.30
C GLN A 63 50.55 -4.48 34.34
N LYS A 64 51.04 -3.69 33.37
CA LYS A 64 51.99 -2.59 33.64
C LYS A 64 51.87 -1.45 32.63
N ASP A 65 51.43 -0.29 33.08
CA ASP A 65 51.38 0.96 32.31
C ASP A 65 52.76 1.59 32.12
N LYS A 66 52.97 2.26 30.97
CA LYS A 66 53.19 3.73 30.94
C LYS A 66 53.21 4.31 29.52
N ASN A 67 52.72 5.55 29.44
CA ASN A 67 52.39 6.32 28.24
C ASN A 67 53.56 6.78 27.35
N GLN A 68 53.18 7.09 26.11
CA GLN A 68 53.43 8.33 25.34
C GLN A 68 54.49 8.34 24.20
N SER A 69 54.12 9.07 23.13
CA SER A 69 54.78 9.24 21.80
C SER A 69 54.99 7.90 21.04
N ASP A 70 54.46 7.71 19.83
CA ASP A 70 54.71 8.56 18.65
C ASP A 70 53.50 8.77 17.72
N ILE A 71 53.47 9.94 17.09
CA ILE A 71 52.71 10.21 15.87
C ILE A 71 53.62 9.84 14.68
N VAL A 72 53.02 9.29 13.61
CA VAL A 72 53.48 9.19 12.20
C VAL A 72 53.42 7.75 11.64
N ASN A 73 52.79 7.64 10.46
CA ASN A 73 52.77 6.52 9.51
C ASN A 73 52.03 5.21 9.90
N GLN A 74 50.82 5.06 9.35
CA GLN A 74 50.56 3.93 8.43
C GLN A 74 49.45 4.24 7.41
N THR A 75 49.91 4.59 6.20
CA THR A 75 49.31 4.33 4.87
C THR A 75 47.79 4.47 4.70
N SER A 76 47.41 5.61 4.11
CA SER A 76 46.20 5.74 3.29
C SER A 76 46.24 4.80 2.07
N ILE A 77 45.37 3.79 2.04
CA ILE A 77 45.00 3.08 0.80
C ILE A 77 43.93 3.94 0.11
N GLY A 78 44.40 5.04 -0.50
CA GLY A 78 43.55 6.00 -1.20
C GLY A 78 43.12 5.53 -2.58
N MET A 79 42.12 6.21 -3.15
CA MET A 79 41.56 5.92 -4.49
C MET A 79 42.60 5.85 -5.62
N ASP A 80 43.74 6.51 -5.44
CA ASP A 80 44.88 6.54 -6.36
C ASP A 80 45.28 5.14 -6.84
N GLY A 81 45.35 4.14 -5.94
CA GLY A 81 45.80 2.79 -6.30
C GLY A 81 44.88 2.06 -7.30
N LEU A 82 43.57 2.28 -7.23
CA LEU A 82 42.62 1.71 -8.20
C LEU A 82 42.67 2.47 -9.53
N HIS A 83 42.79 3.81 -9.47
CA HIS A 83 42.91 4.63 -10.68
C HIS A 83 44.21 4.34 -11.45
N ASP A 84 45.34 4.19 -10.75
CA ASP A 84 46.64 3.84 -11.30
C ASP A 84 46.66 2.42 -11.89
N ALA A 85 46.01 1.46 -11.25
CA ALA A 85 45.87 0.10 -11.80
C ALA A 85 45.06 0.11 -13.11
N ILE A 86 43.95 0.84 -13.17
CA ILE A 86 43.13 1.01 -14.39
C ILE A 86 43.89 1.78 -15.48
N ALA A 87 44.67 2.80 -15.11
CA ALA A 87 45.48 3.58 -16.03
C ALA A 87 46.61 2.72 -16.66
N ASN A 88 47.26 1.88 -15.86
CA ASN A 88 48.28 0.94 -16.34
C ASN A 88 47.68 -0.12 -17.28
N ALA A 89 46.55 -0.75 -16.93
CA ALA A 89 45.89 -1.73 -17.81
C ALA A 89 45.49 -1.11 -19.17
N ARG A 90 44.98 0.12 -19.17
CA ARG A 90 44.70 0.88 -20.41
C ARG A 90 45.96 1.18 -21.22
N LYS A 91 47.11 1.40 -20.58
CA LYS A 91 48.40 1.63 -21.23
C LYS A 91 48.95 0.34 -21.84
N THR A 92 48.88 -0.79 -21.13
CA THR A 92 49.27 -2.12 -21.62
C THR A 92 48.43 -2.51 -22.85
N LEU A 93 47.10 -2.32 -22.82
CA LEU A 93 46.21 -2.51 -23.98
C LEU A 93 46.61 -1.62 -25.17
N LYS A 94 46.96 -0.36 -24.94
CA LYS A 94 47.36 0.58 -26.01
C LYS A 94 48.67 0.19 -26.70
N GLN A 95 49.60 -0.45 -25.99
CA GLN A 95 50.82 -0.98 -26.59
C GLN A 95 50.54 -2.25 -27.39
N ALA A 96 49.76 -3.18 -26.82
CA ALA A 96 49.40 -4.45 -27.49
C ALA A 96 48.63 -4.25 -28.81
N LEU A 97 47.83 -3.17 -28.92
CA LEU A 97 47.13 -2.80 -30.15
C LEU A 97 48.02 -2.14 -31.22
N GLY A 98 49.28 -1.83 -30.91
CA GLY A 98 50.24 -1.20 -31.83
C GLY A 98 51.20 -2.16 -32.52
N ASP A 99 51.51 -3.31 -31.90
CA ASP A 99 52.51 -4.26 -32.38
C ASP A 99 51.86 -5.50 -33.03
N THR A 100 52.05 -5.68 -34.34
CA THR A 100 51.43 -6.76 -35.13
C THR A 100 52.21 -8.09 -35.09
N ASN A 101 52.68 -8.50 -33.91
CA ASN A 101 53.46 -9.74 -33.72
C ASN A 101 52.75 -10.69 -32.73
N GLU A 102 52.54 -11.94 -33.13
CA GLU A 102 51.72 -12.90 -32.35
C GLU A 102 52.33 -13.22 -30.96
N ASP A 103 53.65 -13.37 -30.86
CA ASP A 103 54.33 -13.60 -29.58
C ASP A 103 54.17 -12.41 -28.61
N ALA A 104 54.21 -11.18 -29.13
CA ALA A 104 54.03 -9.96 -28.33
C ALA A 104 52.58 -9.81 -27.83
N ALA A 105 51.60 -10.28 -28.61
CA ALA A 105 50.21 -10.34 -28.20
C ALA A 105 49.98 -11.38 -27.07
N GLY A 106 50.69 -12.51 -27.10
CA GLY A 106 50.67 -13.53 -26.04
C GLY A 106 51.22 -13.03 -24.70
N ASP A 107 52.36 -12.34 -24.73
CA ASP A 107 52.96 -11.70 -23.54
C ASP A 107 52.09 -10.55 -23.00
N ALA A 108 51.45 -9.76 -23.88
CA ALA A 108 50.51 -8.74 -23.46
C ALA A 108 49.25 -9.33 -22.81
N LEU A 109 48.71 -10.43 -23.35
CA LEU A 109 47.51 -11.09 -22.84
C LEU A 109 47.75 -11.73 -21.46
N THR A 110 48.89 -12.40 -21.26
CA THR A 110 49.26 -12.97 -19.95
C THR A 110 49.46 -11.87 -18.91
N LYS A 111 50.10 -10.75 -19.28
CA LYS A 111 50.27 -9.59 -18.40
C LYS A 111 48.94 -8.94 -18.02
N LEU A 112 48.04 -8.70 -18.99
CA LEU A 112 46.68 -8.19 -18.74
C LEU A 112 45.85 -9.15 -17.87
N THR A 113 46.02 -10.46 -18.04
CA THR A 113 45.34 -11.46 -17.18
C THR A 113 45.80 -11.34 -15.73
N GLY A 114 47.08 -11.07 -15.49
CA GLY A 114 47.62 -10.76 -14.16
C GLY A 114 47.07 -9.44 -13.57
N GLU A 115 47.00 -8.37 -14.38
CA GLU A 115 46.45 -7.07 -13.97
C GLU A 115 44.93 -7.15 -13.67
N VAL A 116 44.18 -7.97 -14.41
CA VAL A 116 42.76 -8.24 -14.11
C VAL A 116 42.60 -9.06 -12.83
N ALA A 117 43.52 -9.99 -12.54
CA ALA A 117 43.50 -10.76 -11.29
C ALA A 117 43.77 -9.89 -10.06
N THR A 118 44.69 -8.92 -10.14
CA THR A 118 44.93 -7.97 -9.03
C THR A 118 43.77 -7.00 -8.84
N LEU A 119 43.16 -6.48 -9.93
CA LEU A 119 41.96 -5.65 -9.85
C LEU A 119 40.77 -6.40 -9.23
N LYS A 120 40.57 -7.68 -9.55
CA LYS A 120 39.55 -8.52 -8.89
C LYS A 120 39.81 -8.64 -7.39
N LYS A 121 41.05 -8.91 -6.99
CA LYS A 121 41.44 -9.00 -5.57
C LYS A 121 41.12 -7.71 -4.81
N VAL A 122 41.45 -6.54 -5.36
CA VAL A 122 41.12 -5.23 -4.76
C VAL A 122 39.60 -5.01 -4.68
N SER A 123 38.85 -5.42 -5.71
CA SER A 123 37.38 -5.35 -5.69
C SER A 123 36.74 -6.27 -4.64
N ASP A 124 37.30 -7.47 -4.43
CA ASP A 124 36.86 -8.41 -3.40
C ASP A 124 37.23 -7.89 -1.99
N GLU A 125 38.40 -7.28 -1.82
CA GLU A 125 38.82 -6.62 -0.58
C GLU A 125 37.90 -5.44 -0.22
N MET A 126 37.57 -4.55 -1.17
CA MET A 126 36.59 -3.48 -0.95
C MET A 126 35.19 -4.01 -0.61
N ARG A 127 34.74 -5.10 -1.25
CA ARG A 127 33.45 -5.74 -0.90
C ARG A 127 33.45 -6.30 0.53
N ASN A 128 34.55 -6.89 0.97
CA ASN A 128 34.72 -7.37 2.34
C ASN A 128 34.76 -6.22 3.36
N GLU A 129 35.42 -5.10 3.04
CA GLU A 129 35.40 -3.91 3.91
C GLU A 129 34.00 -3.31 4.03
N ILE A 130 33.25 -3.21 2.91
CA ILE A 130 31.87 -2.72 2.91
C ILE A 130 30.96 -3.62 3.77
N GLU A 131 31.07 -4.96 3.66
CA GLU A 131 30.26 -5.86 4.49
C GLU A 131 30.66 -5.77 5.97
N LYS A 132 31.95 -5.60 6.28
CA LYS A 132 32.42 -5.38 7.66
C LYS A 132 31.91 -4.06 8.25
N LEU A 133 31.93 -2.98 7.45
CA LEU A 133 31.31 -1.70 7.79
C LEU A 133 29.80 -1.84 8.03
N ARG A 134 29.12 -2.65 7.22
CA ARG A 134 27.69 -2.95 7.35
C ARG A 134 27.38 -3.76 8.61
N GLU A 135 28.22 -4.73 8.98
CA GLU A 135 28.14 -5.42 10.26
C GLU A 135 28.36 -4.46 11.44
N ASP A 136 29.35 -3.57 11.36
CA ASP A 136 29.66 -2.62 12.44
C ASP A 136 28.56 -1.55 12.58
N PHE A 137 27.97 -1.09 11.48
CA PHE A 137 26.73 -0.32 11.49
C PHE A 137 25.58 -1.10 12.14
N GLN A 138 25.43 -2.40 11.87
CA GLN A 138 24.40 -3.22 12.51
C GLN A 138 24.68 -3.42 14.02
N LYS A 139 25.94 -3.56 14.43
CA LYS A 139 26.35 -3.59 15.86
C LYS A 139 26.04 -2.27 16.55
N ILE A 140 26.31 -1.13 15.90
CA ILE A 140 25.97 0.22 16.40
C ILE A 140 24.45 0.39 16.48
N LEU A 141 23.68 -0.02 15.46
CA LEU A 141 22.22 0.01 15.50
C LEU A 141 21.68 -0.85 16.65
N ASN A 142 22.24 -2.05 16.87
CA ASN A 142 21.86 -2.93 17.96
C ASN A 142 22.24 -2.35 19.34
N TYR A 143 23.38 -1.66 19.45
CA TYR A 143 23.81 -0.99 20.68
C TYR A 143 22.97 0.25 20.99
N ILE A 144 22.67 1.08 19.99
CA ILE A 144 21.69 2.16 20.08
C ILE A 144 20.31 1.60 20.45
N HIS A 145 19.92 0.44 19.90
CA HIS A 145 18.67 -0.22 20.23
C HIS A 145 18.64 -0.75 21.68
N GLN A 146 19.76 -1.24 22.20
CA GLN A 146 19.91 -1.63 23.61
C GLN A 146 19.89 -0.42 24.57
N LEU A 147 20.56 0.69 24.23
CA LEU A 147 20.42 1.96 24.96
C LEU A 147 18.96 2.47 24.90
N ARG A 148 18.30 2.30 23.75
CA ARG A 148 16.87 2.53 23.53
C ARG A 148 15.96 1.46 24.14
N SER A 149 16.45 0.47 24.88
CA SER A 149 15.58 -0.36 25.73
C SER A 149 14.99 0.45 26.92
N CYS A 150 15.51 1.66 27.15
CA CYS A 150 14.94 2.70 28.01
C CYS A 150 14.09 3.73 27.21
N MET A 151 13.47 3.35 26.09
CA MET A 151 12.56 4.24 25.34
C MET A 151 11.18 4.27 25.98
N SER A 152 10.69 5.48 26.25
CA SER A 152 9.32 5.70 26.70
C SER A 152 8.31 5.07 25.74
N SER A 153 7.30 4.37 26.23
CA SER A 153 6.15 3.98 25.42
C SER A 153 5.45 5.23 24.86
N ALA A 154 4.75 5.09 23.72
CA ALA A 154 4.02 6.20 23.10
C ALA A 154 2.96 6.83 24.02
N LEU A 155 2.51 6.08 25.04
CA LEU A 155 1.49 6.45 26.01
C LEU A 155 2.06 7.02 27.32
N GLU A 156 3.38 7.08 27.50
CA GLU A 156 4.05 7.79 28.62
C GLU A 156 4.22 9.29 28.37
N ARG A 157 4.08 9.74 27.12
CA ARG A 157 4.13 11.15 26.76
C ARG A 157 2.87 11.49 26.00
N VAL A 158 1.91 12.09 26.70
CA VAL A 158 0.63 12.58 26.18
C VAL A 158 0.48 14.08 26.40
N GLY A 159 -0.35 14.72 25.58
CA GLY A 159 -0.67 16.13 25.65
C GLY A 159 -1.66 16.44 26.77
N SER A 160 -1.93 17.72 26.98
CA SER A 160 -2.76 18.21 28.09
C SER A 160 -4.20 17.70 28.06
N ARG A 161 -4.78 17.44 26.88
CA ARG A 161 -6.13 16.89 26.69
C ARG A 161 -6.11 15.57 25.94
N THR A 162 -6.55 14.51 26.58
CA THR A 162 -6.56 13.15 26.02
C THR A 162 -7.97 12.55 26.03
N LEU A 163 -8.48 12.14 24.86
CA LEU A 163 -9.71 11.37 24.73
C LEU A 163 -9.38 9.87 24.65
N ILE A 164 -9.95 9.07 25.55
CA ILE A 164 -9.86 7.61 25.52
C ILE A 164 -11.18 7.07 24.97
N LEU A 165 -11.11 6.40 23.82
CA LEU A 165 -12.25 5.85 23.09
C LEU A 165 -12.55 4.40 23.51
N GLY A 166 -13.81 4.14 23.84
CA GLY A 166 -14.35 2.79 24.01
C GLY A 166 -13.68 1.95 25.10
N ASP A 167 -13.33 2.55 26.25
CA ASP A 167 -12.64 1.85 27.34
C ASP A 167 -13.58 0.99 28.19
N GLY A 168 -14.13 -0.07 27.58
CA GLY A 168 -14.85 -1.19 28.23
C GLY A 168 -15.35 -0.95 29.65
N ASN A 169 -14.63 -1.45 30.66
CA ASN A 169 -14.97 -1.31 32.08
C ASN A 169 -14.27 -0.14 32.81
N LEU A 170 -13.78 0.87 32.08
CA LEU A 170 -13.03 2.05 32.54
C LEU A 170 -11.71 1.78 33.30
N SER A 171 -11.21 0.54 33.25
CA SER A 171 -9.99 0.17 33.99
C SER A 171 -8.70 0.67 33.34
N PHE A 172 -8.67 0.92 32.02
CA PHE A 172 -7.51 1.56 31.40
C PHE A 172 -7.46 3.04 31.79
N SER A 173 -8.58 3.75 31.73
CA SER A 173 -8.70 5.16 32.06
C SER A 173 -8.31 5.44 33.50
N LEU A 174 -8.70 4.56 34.44
CA LEU A 174 -8.25 4.62 35.83
C LEU A 174 -6.74 4.41 35.97
N ALA A 175 -6.17 3.40 35.30
CA ALA A 175 -4.73 3.16 35.34
C ALA A 175 -3.92 4.29 34.67
N PHE A 176 -4.48 4.89 33.62
CA PHE A 176 -3.91 6.00 32.86
C PHE A 176 -3.96 7.32 33.65
N ALA A 177 -5.06 7.62 34.34
CA ALA A 177 -5.20 8.79 35.21
C ALA A 177 -4.26 8.74 36.44
N ARG A 178 -3.88 7.54 36.89
CA ARG A 178 -2.83 7.36 37.92
C ARG A 178 -1.42 7.60 37.40
N LEU A 179 -1.18 7.36 36.11
CA LEU A 179 0.11 7.64 35.45
C LEU A 179 0.24 9.12 35.06
N HIS A 180 -0.87 9.75 34.68
CA HIS A 180 -0.94 11.12 34.14
C HIS A 180 -1.88 12.03 34.95
N PRO A 181 -1.58 12.33 36.24
CA PRO A 181 -2.48 13.09 37.10
C PRO A 181 -2.74 14.54 36.62
N GLU A 182 -1.78 15.14 35.91
CA GLU A 182 -1.86 16.51 35.37
C GLU A 182 -2.59 16.60 34.00
N THR A 183 -3.02 15.46 33.43
CA THR A 183 -3.71 15.42 32.13
C THR A 183 -5.22 15.49 32.30
N GLU A 184 -5.88 16.32 31.48
CA GLU A 184 -7.33 16.39 31.36
C GLU A 184 -7.80 15.21 30.49
N ILE A 185 -8.41 14.21 31.12
CA ILE A 185 -8.71 12.91 30.51
C ILE A 185 -10.21 12.78 30.28
N TYR A 186 -10.61 12.45 29.06
CA TYR A 186 -11.99 12.21 28.68
C TYR A 186 -12.15 10.72 28.40
N ALA A 187 -12.68 9.99 29.37
CA ALA A 187 -12.82 8.54 29.33
C ALA A 187 -14.20 8.17 28.76
N SER A 188 -14.26 7.61 27.55
CA SER A 188 -15.52 7.39 26.85
C SER A 188 -15.87 5.92 26.62
N VAL A 189 -17.18 5.64 26.62
CA VAL A 189 -17.77 4.32 26.35
C VAL A 189 -18.94 4.44 25.37
N PHE A 190 -19.19 3.38 24.62
CA PHE A 190 -20.22 3.36 23.57
C PHE A 190 -21.65 3.25 24.14
N GLU A 191 -21.79 2.55 25.26
CA GLU A 191 -23.05 2.30 25.94
C GLU A 191 -23.63 3.57 26.61
N SER A 192 -24.95 3.64 26.73
CA SER A 192 -25.59 4.53 27.71
C SER A 192 -25.25 4.11 29.14
N TYR A 193 -25.40 5.01 30.13
CA TYR A 193 -25.13 4.69 31.53
C TYR A 193 -25.89 3.45 32.05
N SER A 194 -27.16 3.31 31.68
CA SER A 194 -28.00 2.17 32.06
C SER A 194 -27.54 0.84 31.47
N GLU A 195 -27.12 0.84 30.20
CA GLU A 195 -26.58 -0.35 29.53
C GLU A 195 -25.19 -0.69 30.08
N TYR A 196 -24.37 0.33 30.32
CA TYR A 196 -23.01 0.21 30.86
C TYR A 196 -22.98 -0.54 32.18
N ILE A 197 -23.78 -0.10 33.18
CA ILE A 197 -23.80 -0.75 34.51
C ILE A 197 -24.24 -2.21 34.42
N THR A 198 -25.15 -2.53 33.48
CA THR A 198 -25.61 -3.90 33.23
C THR A 198 -24.52 -4.75 32.55
N LYS A 199 -23.76 -4.15 31.62
CA LYS A 199 -22.75 -4.82 30.78
C LYS A 199 -21.39 -4.97 31.45
N TYR A 200 -21.02 -4.01 32.29
CA TYR A 200 -19.74 -3.92 33.02
C TYR A 200 -19.96 -3.67 34.53
N PRO A 201 -20.51 -4.64 35.31
CA PRO A 201 -20.72 -4.49 36.75
C PRO A 201 -19.45 -4.14 37.56
N SER A 202 -18.25 -4.51 37.09
CA SER A 202 -16.99 -4.09 37.74
C SER A 202 -16.67 -2.59 37.53
N GLY A 203 -17.23 -1.99 36.47
CA GLY A 203 -17.01 -0.62 36.07
C GLY A 203 -17.55 0.43 37.05
N GLU A 204 -18.61 0.12 37.80
CA GLU A 204 -19.18 1.03 38.81
C GLU A 204 -18.13 1.46 39.86
N LYS A 205 -17.26 0.54 40.29
CA LYS A 205 -16.16 0.84 41.21
C LYS A 205 -15.10 1.74 40.59
N ASN A 206 -14.83 1.57 39.29
CA ASN A 206 -13.88 2.40 38.55
C ASN A 206 -14.45 3.81 38.33
N ILE A 207 -15.76 3.95 38.09
CA ILE A 207 -16.46 5.25 38.03
C ILE A 207 -16.32 5.99 39.36
N MET A 208 -16.65 5.33 40.48
CA MET A 208 -16.55 5.95 41.81
C MET A 208 -15.12 6.39 42.15
N GLU A 209 -14.12 5.54 41.87
CA GLU A 209 -12.70 5.84 42.08
C GLU A 209 -12.24 7.04 41.21
N LEU A 210 -12.60 7.04 39.92
CA LEU A 210 -12.28 8.14 39.00
C LEU A 210 -12.90 9.47 39.47
N GLN A 211 -14.20 9.47 39.78
CA GLN A 211 -14.91 10.68 40.22
C GLN A 211 -14.44 11.21 41.59
N THR A 212 -13.98 10.33 42.48
CA THR A 212 -13.55 10.72 43.84
C THR A 212 -12.09 11.17 43.88
N ASN A 213 -11.20 10.46 43.19
CA ASN A 213 -9.75 10.61 43.34
C ASN A 213 -9.06 11.28 42.14
N HIS A 214 -9.73 11.42 40.99
CA HIS A 214 -9.16 11.96 39.76
C HIS A 214 -10.03 13.09 39.17
N PRO A 215 -10.00 14.32 39.73
CA PRO A 215 -10.88 15.42 39.33
C PRO A 215 -10.70 15.90 37.88
N ASN A 216 -9.54 15.59 37.28
CA ASN A 216 -9.22 15.89 35.88
C ASN A 216 -9.78 14.85 34.89
N VAL A 217 -10.59 13.87 35.36
CA VAL A 217 -11.18 12.82 34.53
C VAL A 217 -12.68 13.05 34.33
N HIS A 218 -13.08 13.18 33.07
CA HIS A 218 -14.46 13.33 32.64
C HIS A 218 -14.93 12.03 31.97
N ILE A 219 -16.05 11.46 32.43
CA ILE A 219 -16.58 10.19 31.92
C ILE A 219 -17.71 10.49 30.91
N LEU A 220 -17.60 9.95 29.71
CA LEU A 220 -18.51 10.18 28.59
C LEU A 220 -19.23 8.87 28.20
N PHE A 221 -20.56 8.85 28.28
CA PHE A 221 -21.39 7.73 27.83
C PHE A 221 -21.90 7.98 26.41
N SER A 222 -22.46 6.93 25.77
CA SER A 222 -23.08 7.01 24.43
C SER A 222 -22.19 7.64 23.35
N THR A 223 -20.87 7.38 23.41
CA THR A 223 -19.88 7.98 22.52
C THR A 223 -19.46 7.00 21.42
N ASP A 224 -19.87 7.25 20.17
CA ASP A 224 -19.41 6.49 19.01
C ASP A 224 -18.13 7.09 18.40
N ALA A 225 -17.05 6.31 18.41
CA ALA A 225 -15.77 6.64 17.78
C ALA A 225 -15.86 6.86 16.25
N CYS A 226 -16.91 6.38 15.59
CA CYS A 226 -17.18 6.64 14.18
C CYS A 226 -18.04 7.89 13.92
N SER A 227 -18.57 8.53 14.97
CA SER A 227 -19.51 9.64 14.87
C SER A 227 -19.35 10.63 16.04
N LEU A 228 -18.11 11.02 16.33
CA LEU A 228 -17.82 12.02 17.36
C LEU A 228 -18.32 13.42 16.95
N PRO A 229 -18.77 14.27 17.91
CA PRO A 229 -19.25 15.64 17.63
C PRO A 229 -18.19 16.55 16.99
N GLU A 230 -18.62 17.43 16.08
CA GLU A 230 -17.71 18.43 15.45
C GLU A 230 -17.21 19.47 16.47
N ASP A 231 -17.90 19.66 17.61
CA ASP A 231 -17.46 20.51 18.73
C ASP A 231 -16.12 20.04 19.35
N TYR A 232 -15.72 18.79 19.11
CA TYR A 232 -14.43 18.25 19.57
C TYR A 232 -13.24 18.64 18.66
N ARG A 233 -13.50 19.39 17.58
CA ARG A 233 -12.50 19.80 16.59
C ARG A 233 -11.40 20.67 17.23
N GLY A 234 -10.17 20.18 17.19
CA GLY A 234 -9.00 20.84 17.79
C GLY A 234 -8.98 20.84 19.33
N PHE A 235 -9.95 20.20 19.99
CA PHE A 235 -10.06 20.21 21.45
C PHE A 235 -9.08 19.25 22.12
N TYR A 236 -8.89 18.05 21.55
CA TYR A 236 -7.99 17.02 22.07
C TYR A 236 -6.61 17.08 21.42
N ASN A 237 -5.57 16.92 22.25
CA ASN A 237 -4.20 16.77 21.77
C ASN A 237 -3.89 15.33 21.39
N ASP A 238 -4.46 14.36 22.11
CA ASP A 238 -4.32 12.95 21.82
C ASP A 238 -5.66 12.23 21.90
N ILE A 239 -5.83 11.25 21.01
CA ILE A 239 -6.95 10.32 21.02
C ILE A 239 -6.36 8.91 21.14
N ILE A 240 -6.82 8.12 22.11
CA ILE A 240 -6.37 6.76 22.37
C ILE A 240 -7.53 5.80 22.14
N TRP A 241 -7.36 4.80 21.28
CA TRP A 241 -8.33 3.70 21.13
C TRP A 241 -7.64 2.35 21.29
N ASN A 242 -7.89 1.70 22.42
CA ASN A 242 -7.28 0.41 22.74
C ASN A 242 -8.20 -0.74 22.34
N PHE A 243 -7.70 -1.63 21.49
CA PHE A 243 -8.37 -2.82 21.00
C PHE A 243 -9.78 -2.54 20.42
N PRO A 244 -9.90 -1.63 19.42
CA PRO A 244 -11.14 -1.40 18.70
C PRO A 244 -11.71 -2.72 18.19
N HIS A 245 -13.03 -2.87 18.26
CA HIS A 245 -13.73 -4.05 17.76
C HIS A 245 -15.17 -3.69 17.40
N HIS A 246 -15.75 -4.44 16.46
CA HIS A 246 -17.17 -4.40 16.18
C HIS A 246 -17.89 -5.48 17.00
N CYS A 247 -19.21 -5.35 17.18
CA CYS A 247 -19.99 -6.39 17.85
C CYS A 247 -19.99 -7.72 17.06
N GLY A 248 -19.95 -8.85 17.77
CA GLY A 248 -20.09 -10.20 17.20
C GLY A 248 -18.80 -11.04 17.14
N LYS A 249 -18.71 -11.93 16.14
CA LYS A 249 -17.49 -12.69 15.79
C LYS A 249 -16.58 -11.84 14.91
N THR A 250 -15.27 -11.92 15.09
CA THR A 250 -14.27 -11.17 14.31
C THR A 250 -14.46 -11.32 12.81
N ASN A 251 -14.68 -10.21 12.09
CA ASN A 251 -14.81 -10.18 10.64
C ASN A 251 -13.87 -9.10 10.06
N LEU A 252 -12.97 -9.50 9.16
CA LEU A 252 -11.93 -8.60 8.65
C LEU A 252 -12.49 -7.42 7.85
N ARG A 253 -13.56 -7.62 7.06
CA ARG A 253 -14.22 -6.55 6.29
C ARG A 253 -14.87 -5.53 7.25
N ARG A 254 -15.58 -6.00 8.27
CA ARG A 254 -16.20 -5.15 9.31
C ARG A 254 -15.15 -4.38 10.13
N SER A 255 -14.04 -5.03 10.53
CA SER A 255 -12.92 -4.35 11.20
C SER A 255 -12.27 -3.26 10.34
N ARG A 256 -12.01 -3.53 9.05
CA ARG A 256 -11.49 -2.50 8.12
C ARG A 256 -12.48 -1.34 7.96
N GLN A 257 -13.77 -1.61 7.90
CA GLN A 257 -14.81 -0.58 7.77
C GLN A 257 -14.95 0.29 9.03
N LEU A 258 -14.86 -0.31 10.22
CA LEU A 258 -14.79 0.40 11.50
C LEU A 258 -13.62 1.40 11.50
N MET A 259 -12.43 0.94 11.09
CA MET A 259 -11.26 1.81 11.05
C MET A 259 -11.38 2.93 10.01
N ARG A 260 -11.93 2.67 8.82
CA ARG A 260 -12.17 3.74 7.81
C ARG A 260 -13.06 4.85 8.38
N LYS A 261 -14.22 4.48 8.93
CA LYS A 261 -15.17 5.45 9.51
C LYS A 261 -14.53 6.26 10.65
N ALA A 262 -13.78 5.61 11.53
CA ALA A 262 -13.10 6.26 12.63
C ALA A 262 -11.98 7.19 12.16
N PHE A 263 -11.11 6.77 11.23
CA PHE A 263 -10.06 7.64 10.67
C PHE A 263 -10.66 8.85 9.94
N ALA A 264 -11.78 8.69 9.22
CA ALA A 264 -12.46 9.80 8.56
C ALA A 264 -13.05 10.80 9.57
N ASN A 265 -13.74 10.32 10.60
CA ASN A 265 -14.32 11.18 11.65
C ASN A 265 -13.22 11.86 12.50
N ILE A 266 -12.25 11.10 13.00
CA ILE A 266 -11.10 11.62 13.77
C ILE A 266 -10.22 12.55 12.91
N GLY A 267 -10.09 12.28 11.60
CA GLY A 267 -9.40 13.14 10.65
C GLY A 267 -10.02 14.51 10.47
N ARG A 268 -11.33 14.65 10.67
CA ARG A 268 -11.99 15.97 10.71
C ARG A 268 -11.65 16.71 12.00
N LEU A 269 -11.61 16.02 13.14
CA LEU A 269 -11.45 16.62 14.47
C LEU A 269 -10.00 16.96 14.83
N LEU A 270 -9.03 16.11 14.46
CA LEU A 270 -7.61 16.36 14.75
C LEU A 270 -7.03 17.44 13.83
N LEU A 271 -6.47 18.49 14.46
CA LEU A 271 -5.70 19.54 13.79
C LEU A 271 -4.20 19.26 13.87
N SER A 272 -3.64 19.17 15.08
CA SER A 272 -2.21 18.96 15.34
C SER A 272 -1.92 17.88 16.39
N GLY A 273 -2.91 17.04 16.67
CA GLY A 273 -2.82 15.98 17.69
C GLY A 273 -2.43 14.61 17.12
N ARG A 274 -2.26 13.62 18.00
CA ARG A 274 -1.95 12.23 17.61
C ARG A 274 -3.12 11.30 17.86
N PHE A 275 -3.22 10.25 17.05
CA PHE A 275 -4.17 9.17 17.22
C PHE A 275 -3.43 7.86 17.52
N HIS A 276 -3.54 7.41 18.76
CA HIS A 276 -2.95 6.17 19.26
C HIS A 276 -3.94 5.02 19.14
N ILE A 277 -3.54 3.93 18.50
CA ILE A 277 -4.38 2.75 18.29
C ILE A 277 -3.61 1.54 18.76
N THR A 278 -4.15 0.81 19.75
CA THR A 278 -3.55 -0.45 20.20
C THR A 278 -4.29 -1.63 19.61
N LEU A 279 -3.57 -2.53 18.93
CA LEU A 279 -4.09 -3.73 18.29
C LEU A 279 -3.44 -4.99 18.87
N ALA A 280 -4.07 -6.15 18.67
CA ALA A 280 -3.41 -7.43 18.95
C ALA A 280 -2.34 -7.72 17.90
N LYS A 281 -1.35 -8.55 18.27
CA LYS A 281 -0.19 -8.92 17.45
C LYS A 281 -0.55 -9.21 15.99
N GLY A 282 0.05 -8.49 15.05
CA GLY A 282 -0.12 -8.70 13.61
C GLY A 282 -1.48 -8.27 13.02
N GLN A 283 -2.45 -7.79 13.80
CA GLN A 283 -3.68 -7.20 13.25
C GLN A 283 -3.38 -5.94 12.43
N SER A 284 -2.35 -5.18 12.81
CA SER A 284 -1.86 -4.00 12.09
C SER A 284 -1.56 -4.27 10.61
N GLY A 285 -1.04 -5.46 10.31
CA GLY A 285 -0.49 -5.84 9.01
C GLY A 285 1.01 -5.61 8.87
N LEU A 286 1.64 -4.94 9.85
CA LEU A 286 3.07 -4.66 9.86
C LEU A 286 3.86 -5.85 10.39
N ASP A 287 5.14 -5.95 10.02
CA ASP A 287 6.04 -6.91 10.65
C ASP A 287 6.24 -6.59 12.15
N HIS A 288 5.78 -7.52 12.99
CA HIS A 288 5.92 -7.45 14.44
C HIS A 288 7.38 -7.39 14.90
N LEU A 289 8.31 -8.06 14.21
CA LEU A 289 9.74 -8.00 14.55
C LEU A 289 10.30 -6.61 14.25
N SER A 290 9.89 -6.00 13.14
CA SER A 290 10.24 -4.63 12.80
C SER A 290 9.66 -3.60 13.79
N ILE A 291 8.48 -3.83 14.36
CA ILE A 291 7.96 -3.00 15.47
C ILE A 291 8.79 -3.21 16.75
N LEU A 292 8.99 -4.47 17.16
CA LEU A 292 9.73 -4.84 18.37
C LEU A 292 11.15 -4.26 18.37
N PHE A 293 11.87 -4.43 17.26
CA PHE A 293 13.25 -3.96 17.11
C PHE A 293 13.35 -2.53 16.53
N LYS A 294 12.22 -1.81 16.39
CA LYS A 294 12.15 -0.47 15.76
C LYS A 294 12.85 -0.38 14.39
N ARG A 295 12.91 -1.51 13.66
CA ARG A 295 13.58 -1.62 12.36
C ARG A 295 12.66 -1.06 11.28
N CYS A 296 12.80 0.23 11.01
CA CYS A 296 11.94 0.95 10.07
C CYS A 296 12.32 0.76 8.60
N PHE A 297 13.47 0.15 8.27
CA PHE A 297 14.02 0.13 6.91
C PHE A 297 14.39 -1.27 6.41
N LYS A 298 14.07 -1.52 5.15
CA LYS A 298 14.45 -2.70 4.36
C LYS A 298 15.19 -2.26 3.10
N TYR A 299 16.34 -2.88 2.83
CA TYR A 299 17.17 -2.63 1.64
C TYR A 299 16.93 -3.74 0.62
N GLN A 300 16.71 -3.37 -0.65
CA GLN A 300 16.42 -4.27 -1.78
C GLN A 300 15.25 -5.24 -1.53
N ARG A 301 14.34 -4.89 -0.60
CA ARG A 301 13.15 -5.66 -0.24
C ARG A 301 12.03 -4.72 0.14
N LEU A 302 10.82 -5.05 -0.28
CA LEU A 302 9.62 -4.30 0.07
C LEU A 302 9.08 -4.71 1.45
N PRO A 303 8.23 -3.88 2.08
CA PRO A 303 7.57 -4.22 3.33
C PRO A 303 6.67 -5.46 3.20
N GLU A 304 6.59 -6.27 4.24
CA GLU A 304 5.83 -7.54 4.22
C GLU A 304 4.43 -7.32 4.80
N HIS A 305 3.67 -6.44 4.15
CA HIS A 305 2.32 -6.06 4.60
C HIS A 305 1.33 -7.20 4.38
N ARG A 306 0.84 -7.77 5.48
CA ARG A 306 -0.03 -8.95 5.46
C ARG A 306 -1.41 -8.66 4.86
N SER A 307 -1.73 -9.30 3.73
CA SER A 307 -3.04 -9.14 3.05
C SER A 307 -4.23 -9.63 3.90
N ASP A 308 -4.00 -10.56 4.83
CA ASP A 308 -4.97 -11.12 5.78
C ASP A 308 -5.12 -10.30 7.09
N SER A 309 -4.59 -9.08 7.11
CA SER A 309 -4.62 -8.17 8.26
C SER A 309 -5.52 -6.95 8.06
N TRP A 310 -5.57 -6.04 9.03
CA TRP A 310 -6.35 -4.79 8.87
C TRP A 310 -5.68 -3.83 7.88
N ASN A 311 -4.37 -3.99 7.59
CA ASN A 311 -3.57 -3.09 6.75
C ASN A 311 -3.78 -1.63 7.12
N ILE A 312 -3.70 -1.35 8.43
CA ILE A 312 -4.20 -0.12 9.04
C ILE A 312 -3.48 1.14 8.50
N ILE A 313 -2.21 1.04 8.13
CA ILE A 313 -1.47 2.15 7.52
C ILE A 313 -2.01 2.57 6.14
N TYR A 314 -2.62 1.65 5.39
CA TYR A 314 -3.26 1.97 4.11
C TYR A 314 -4.62 2.63 4.33
N ILE A 315 -5.37 2.19 5.34
CA ILE A 315 -6.64 2.82 5.74
C ILE A 315 -6.39 4.25 6.25
N ALA A 316 -5.40 4.41 7.12
CA ALA A 316 -4.97 5.71 7.64
C ALA A 316 -4.57 6.67 6.51
N ALA A 317 -3.90 6.17 5.47
CA ALA A 317 -3.42 6.99 4.37
C ALA A 317 -4.52 7.56 3.47
N GLU A 318 -5.65 6.87 3.30
CA GLU A 318 -6.82 7.43 2.58
C GLU A 318 -7.41 8.66 3.31
N GLU A 319 -7.19 8.79 4.62
CA GLU A 319 -7.64 9.90 5.46
C GLU A 319 -6.47 10.82 5.91
N TYR A 320 -5.37 10.83 5.14
CA TYR A 320 -4.20 11.68 5.33
C TYR A 320 -3.44 11.49 6.66
N PHE A 321 -3.56 10.33 7.30
CA PHE A 321 -2.76 9.95 8.46
C PHE A 321 -1.51 9.16 8.08
N ILE A 322 -0.38 9.52 8.70
CA ILE A 322 0.89 8.81 8.56
C ILE A 322 1.32 8.23 9.91
N LEU A 323 1.88 7.01 9.89
CA LEU A 323 2.35 6.32 11.09
C LEU A 323 3.68 6.94 11.55
N GLN A 324 3.63 7.73 12.61
CA GLN A 324 4.80 8.38 13.21
C GLN A 324 5.64 7.38 14.00
N GLU A 325 5.00 6.56 14.83
CA GLU A 325 5.67 5.60 15.70
C GLU A 325 4.83 4.33 15.91
N ALA A 326 5.47 3.16 15.83
CA ALA A 326 4.93 1.90 16.32
C ALA A 326 5.75 1.38 17.51
N SER A 327 5.10 0.87 18.55
CA SER A 327 5.73 0.28 19.74
C SER A 327 4.94 -0.91 20.27
N ILE A 328 5.60 -1.82 20.99
CA ILE A 328 4.89 -2.88 21.72
C ILE A 328 4.12 -2.27 22.89
N PHE A 329 2.83 -2.59 23.01
CA PHE A 329 2.01 -2.20 24.15
C PHE A 329 2.49 -2.91 25.41
N GLN A 330 2.64 -2.17 26.51
CA GLN A 330 3.16 -2.69 27.77
C GLN A 330 2.07 -2.62 28.87
N PRO A 331 1.26 -3.68 29.07
CA PRO A 331 0.24 -3.71 30.12
C PRO A 331 0.80 -3.46 31.53
N LYS A 332 2.10 -3.70 31.75
CA LYS A 332 2.79 -3.47 33.04
C LYS A 332 2.86 -2.00 33.44
N LEU A 333 2.78 -1.07 32.48
CA LEU A 333 2.74 0.38 32.74
C LEU A 333 1.39 0.84 33.31
N PHE A 334 0.37 -0.01 33.24
CA PHE A 334 -1.01 0.29 33.65
C PHE A 334 -1.45 -0.69 34.76
N PRO A 335 -0.99 -0.51 36.02
CA PRO A 335 -1.44 -1.32 37.14
C PRO A 335 -2.98 -1.31 37.24
N SER A 336 -3.56 -2.48 37.52
CA SER A 336 -5.01 -2.71 37.57
C SER A 336 -5.77 -2.62 36.23
N TYR A 337 -5.13 -2.35 35.09
CA TYR A 337 -5.80 -2.45 33.79
C TYR A 337 -6.21 -3.90 33.46
N ILE A 338 -7.48 -4.08 33.10
CA ILE A 338 -8.06 -5.34 32.65
C ILE A 338 -8.71 -5.08 31.28
N SER A 339 -8.20 -5.73 30.22
CA SER A 339 -8.89 -5.76 28.93
C SER A 339 -10.30 -6.31 29.11
N SER A 340 -11.29 -5.67 28.51
CA SER A 340 -12.70 -6.07 28.55
C SER A 340 -13.36 -5.79 27.19
N GLY A 341 -14.53 -6.37 26.92
CA GLY A 341 -15.22 -6.27 25.62
C GLY A 341 -15.23 -7.56 24.79
N TYR A 342 -14.65 -8.67 25.26
CA TYR A 342 -14.62 -9.91 24.49
C TYR A 342 -16.04 -10.41 24.18
N HIS A 343 -16.36 -10.56 22.89
CA HIS A 343 -17.72 -10.80 22.36
C HIS A 343 -18.78 -9.87 22.99
N ASN A 344 -18.48 -8.57 23.07
CA ASN A 344 -19.40 -7.55 23.59
C ASN A 344 -19.80 -7.78 25.07
N SER A 345 -18.89 -8.29 25.90
CA SER A 345 -19.10 -8.55 27.32
C SER A 345 -17.93 -8.10 28.19
N GLU A 346 -18.11 -8.04 29.52
CA GLU A 346 -17.03 -7.72 30.47
C GLU A 346 -15.84 -8.71 30.43
N ARG A 347 -15.98 -9.87 29.77
CA ARG A 347 -14.91 -10.87 29.66
C ARG A 347 -13.63 -10.28 29.08
N SER A 348 -12.51 -10.62 29.71
CA SER A 348 -11.17 -10.24 29.27
C SER A 348 -10.64 -11.12 28.14
N PHE A 349 -9.87 -10.52 27.23
CA PHE A 349 -9.10 -11.22 26.21
C PHE A 349 -7.59 -11.04 26.46
N ASN A 350 -6.78 -11.98 25.97
CA ASN A 350 -5.33 -11.92 26.17
C ASN A 350 -4.69 -10.80 25.34
N ASN A 351 -4.21 -9.75 26.03
CA ASN A 351 -3.46 -8.63 25.47
C ASN A 351 -1.97 -8.63 25.88
N LYS A 352 -1.51 -9.64 26.63
CA LYS A 352 -0.20 -9.66 27.29
C LYS A 352 0.98 -10.06 26.40
N ILE A 353 0.72 -10.56 25.19
CA ILE A 353 1.73 -11.13 24.29
C ILE A 353 1.73 -10.37 22.96
N GLY A 354 2.62 -9.39 22.85
CA GLY A 354 2.97 -8.77 21.57
C GLY A 354 1.88 -7.87 20.94
N SER A 355 0.96 -7.33 21.73
CA SER A 355 0.07 -6.26 21.27
C SER A 355 0.89 -5.03 20.84
N GLU A 356 0.39 -4.27 19.86
CA GLU A 356 1.11 -3.20 19.15
C GLU A 356 0.33 -1.89 19.27
N THR A 357 0.96 -0.85 19.80
CA THR A 357 0.42 0.52 19.79
C THR A 357 1.04 1.30 18.65
N LEU A 358 0.19 1.83 17.77
CA LEU A 358 0.53 2.63 16.61
C LEU A 358 0.10 4.08 16.83
N THR A 359 0.97 5.02 16.54
CA THR A 359 0.75 6.46 16.73
C THR A 359 0.72 7.16 15.38
N PHE A 360 -0.48 7.56 14.98
CA PHE A 360 -0.73 8.27 13.72
C PHE A 360 -0.75 9.78 13.94
N ILE A 361 -0.21 10.52 12.99
CA ILE A 361 -0.34 11.98 12.91
C ILE A 361 -0.96 12.35 11.57
N LYS A 362 -1.68 13.47 11.56
CA LYS A 362 -2.21 14.04 10.33
C LYS A 362 -1.07 14.67 9.52
N SER A 363 -1.06 14.43 8.22
CA SER A 363 -0.10 14.98 7.27
C SER A 363 -0.79 16.01 6.35
N PRO A 364 -0.06 16.93 5.70
CA PRO A 364 -0.62 17.79 4.67
C PRO A 364 -1.30 16.99 3.55
N VAL A 365 -2.38 17.56 2.99
CA VAL A 365 -3.06 17.01 1.82
C VAL A 365 -2.25 17.38 0.58
N VAL A 366 -1.76 16.37 -0.13
CA VAL A 366 -1.02 16.51 -1.39
C VAL A 366 -1.84 15.86 -2.50
N ILE A 367 -1.92 16.52 -3.65
CA ILE A 367 -2.71 16.05 -4.81
C ILE A 367 -1.91 15.94 -6.10
N LYS A 368 -0.77 16.63 -6.22
CA LYS A 368 0.09 16.63 -7.42
C LYS A 368 1.44 15.98 -7.16
N ILE A 369 2.07 15.44 -8.20
CA ILE A 369 3.39 14.84 -8.09
C ILE A 369 4.47 15.84 -7.63
N LYS A 370 4.43 17.09 -8.11
CA LYS A 370 5.42 18.12 -7.77
C LYS A 370 5.48 18.41 -6.27
N GLU A 371 4.31 18.65 -5.68
CA GLU A 371 4.14 18.84 -4.23
C GLU A 371 4.67 17.63 -3.44
N LEU A 372 4.36 16.40 -3.89
CA LEU A 372 4.88 15.18 -3.25
C LEU A 372 6.41 15.11 -3.27
N ILE A 373 7.01 15.46 -4.40
CA ILE A 373 8.46 15.43 -4.60
C ILE A 373 9.16 16.52 -3.80
N GLU A 374 8.58 17.71 -3.70
CA GLU A 374 9.08 18.77 -2.83
C GLU A 374 9.19 18.28 -1.37
N TYR A 375 8.14 17.64 -0.84
CA TYR A 375 8.17 17.04 0.51
C TYR A 375 9.14 15.86 0.66
N GLU A 376 9.30 15.00 -0.36
CA GLU A 376 10.23 13.86 -0.28
C GLU A 376 11.70 14.25 -0.47
N ASN A 377 11.99 15.29 -1.25
CA ASN A 377 13.34 15.78 -1.50
C ASN A 377 13.97 16.47 -0.27
N GLU A 378 13.19 16.85 0.74
CA GLU A 378 13.70 17.27 2.05
C GLU A 378 14.43 16.13 2.81
N ILE A 379 14.31 14.87 2.37
CA ILE A 379 14.98 13.72 2.97
C ILE A 379 16.01 13.12 1.99
N PHE A 380 17.20 12.83 2.51
CA PHE A 380 18.15 11.94 1.83
C PHE A 380 17.62 10.50 1.83
N LYS A 381 17.12 10.03 0.67
CA LYS A 381 16.69 8.65 0.44
C LYS A 381 17.72 7.91 -0.39
N ILE A 382 18.02 6.67 -0.01
CA ILE A 382 18.84 5.76 -0.81
C ILE A 382 17.91 4.92 -1.68
N LYS A 383 18.14 4.89 -3.00
CA LYS A 383 17.35 4.09 -3.96
C LYS A 383 17.34 2.61 -3.54
N GLY A 384 16.19 1.94 -3.67
CA GLY A 384 16.01 0.58 -3.19
C GLY A 384 15.91 0.40 -1.65
N ILE A 385 15.87 1.48 -0.85
CA ILE A 385 15.41 1.39 0.55
C ILE A 385 13.92 1.68 0.63
N ALA A 386 13.17 0.71 1.16
CA ALA A 386 11.78 0.88 1.55
C ALA A 386 11.66 1.06 3.08
N HIS A 387 10.67 1.84 3.49
CA HIS A 387 10.30 2.07 4.89
C HIS A 387 9.16 1.11 5.27
N GLU A 388 9.32 0.33 6.34
CA GLU A 388 8.36 -0.70 6.77
C GLU A 388 7.01 -0.10 7.16
N TRP A 389 7.01 1.04 7.87
CA TRP A 389 5.77 1.69 8.32
C TRP A 389 5.16 2.66 7.29
N ARG A 390 5.31 2.40 5.98
CA ARG A 390 4.80 3.27 4.90
C ARG A 390 4.06 2.46 3.82
N PRO A 391 2.83 2.85 3.44
CA PRO A 391 2.14 2.26 2.31
C PRO A 391 3.01 2.29 1.06
N PHE A 392 3.08 1.17 0.35
CA PHE A 392 3.69 1.11 -0.97
C PHE A 392 2.70 0.55 -1.99
N PHE A 393 2.86 0.95 -3.24
CA PHE A 393 2.07 0.45 -4.37
C PHE A 393 2.97 0.09 -5.54
N GLN A 394 2.56 -0.91 -6.30
CA GLN A 394 3.17 -1.27 -7.57
C GLN A 394 2.22 -0.86 -8.70
N ARG A 395 2.74 -0.19 -9.71
CA ARG A 395 1.99 0.21 -10.90
C ARG A 395 2.79 -0.12 -12.14
N ASP A 396 2.15 -0.79 -13.08
CA ASP A 396 2.75 -1.16 -14.36
C ASP A 396 2.42 -0.06 -15.40
N LEU A 397 3.35 0.20 -16.31
CA LEU A 397 3.21 1.11 -17.44
C LEU A 397 3.57 0.38 -18.73
N SER A 398 2.66 0.44 -19.71
CA SER A 398 2.87 -0.10 -21.05
C SER A 398 3.56 0.92 -21.94
N ILE A 399 4.60 0.49 -22.65
CA ILE A 399 5.39 1.33 -23.56
C ILE A 399 5.68 0.56 -24.85
N ILE A 400 5.26 1.13 -25.97
CA ILE A 400 5.56 0.60 -27.31
C ILE A 400 6.57 1.55 -27.96
N TYR A 401 7.76 1.03 -28.25
CA TYR A 401 8.78 1.74 -29.02
C TYR A 401 8.53 1.51 -30.52
N LEU A 402 8.30 2.59 -31.29
CA LEU A 402 8.02 2.46 -32.72
C LEU A 402 9.27 2.17 -33.56
N ASN A 403 10.45 2.56 -33.06
CA ASN A 403 11.72 2.29 -33.71
C ASN A 403 12.53 1.22 -32.91
N PRO A 404 12.56 -0.05 -33.38
CA PRO A 404 13.24 -1.13 -32.68
C PRO A 404 14.77 -0.96 -32.61
N GLU A 405 15.39 -0.23 -33.54
CA GLU A 405 16.84 0.01 -33.55
C GLU A 405 17.27 0.98 -32.45
N LYS A 406 16.35 1.85 -31.98
CA LYS A 406 16.61 2.88 -30.98
C LYS A 406 16.16 2.54 -29.56
N VAL A 407 15.61 1.34 -29.31
CA VAL A 407 15.06 0.96 -27.98
C VAL A 407 16.05 1.22 -26.85
N ALA A 408 17.31 0.83 -26.98
CA ALA A 408 18.33 1.02 -25.94
C ALA A 408 18.76 2.50 -25.73
N GLU A 409 18.48 3.40 -26.67
CA GLU A 409 18.66 4.85 -26.52
C GLU A 409 17.43 5.48 -25.87
N LEU A 410 16.23 5.15 -26.40
CA LEU A 410 14.94 5.61 -25.88
C LEU A 410 14.69 5.15 -24.44
N GLU A 411 15.09 3.93 -24.09
CA GLU A 411 15.01 3.41 -22.72
C GLU A 411 15.95 4.18 -21.78
N ARG A 412 17.16 4.55 -22.20
CA ARG A 412 18.04 5.40 -21.37
C ARG A 412 17.42 6.78 -21.13
N ILE A 413 16.82 7.37 -22.17
CA ILE A 413 16.11 8.65 -22.06
C ILE A 413 14.91 8.50 -21.10
N LEU A 414 14.11 7.43 -21.25
CA LEU A 414 13.00 7.11 -20.34
C LEU A 414 13.47 7.03 -18.89
N PHE A 415 14.50 6.23 -18.58
CA PHE A 415 14.99 6.09 -17.20
C PHE A 415 15.46 7.42 -16.61
N VAL A 416 16.14 8.27 -17.38
CA VAL A 416 16.53 9.63 -16.94
C VAL A 416 15.30 10.51 -16.71
N LEU A 417 14.32 10.51 -17.64
CA LEU A 417 13.07 11.25 -17.46
C LEU A 417 12.27 10.78 -16.25
N ILE A 418 12.25 9.48 -15.95
CA ILE A 418 11.61 8.93 -14.75
C ILE A 418 12.32 9.42 -13.48
N GLU A 419 13.65 9.44 -13.44
CA GLU A 419 14.39 9.98 -12.29
C GLU A 419 14.18 11.49 -12.12
N GLU A 420 14.15 12.27 -13.21
CA GLU A 420 13.81 13.71 -13.19
C GLU A 420 12.38 13.97 -12.71
N ILE A 421 11.39 13.22 -13.22
CA ILE A 421 9.96 13.46 -12.98
C ILE A 421 9.52 12.92 -11.62
N CYS A 422 10.09 11.82 -11.14
CA CYS A 422 9.59 11.10 -9.97
C CYS A 422 10.44 11.30 -8.71
N GLY A 423 11.72 11.66 -8.86
CA GLY A 423 12.66 11.91 -7.76
C GLY A 423 12.65 10.82 -6.69
N ASN A 424 12.73 11.25 -5.42
CA ASN A 424 12.77 10.35 -4.28
C ASN A 424 11.44 9.63 -3.97
N ALA A 425 10.30 9.99 -4.57
CA ALA A 425 9.02 9.32 -4.31
C ALA A 425 8.97 7.87 -4.85
N LEU A 426 9.86 7.56 -5.80
CA LEU A 426 10.03 6.24 -6.41
C LEU A 426 11.07 5.42 -5.63
N VAL A 427 10.72 4.21 -5.19
CA VAL A 427 11.66 3.29 -4.51
C VAL A 427 12.52 2.54 -5.52
N ASP A 428 11.85 2.07 -6.58
CA ASP A 428 12.43 1.23 -7.61
C ASP A 428 11.63 1.38 -8.92
N PHE A 429 12.31 1.16 -10.04
CA PHE A 429 11.75 1.20 -11.39
C PHE A 429 12.54 0.24 -12.29
N TYR A 430 11.85 -0.78 -12.80
CA TYR A 430 12.46 -1.86 -13.55
C TYR A 430 11.48 -2.48 -14.55
N GLU A 431 12.02 -3.15 -15.57
CA GLU A 431 11.21 -3.86 -16.56
C GLU A 431 10.71 -5.22 -16.01
N VAL A 432 9.43 -5.52 -16.24
CA VAL A 432 8.84 -6.83 -15.95
C VAL A 432 8.85 -7.67 -17.23
N VAL A 433 10.01 -8.24 -17.56
CA VAL A 433 10.25 -9.01 -18.79
C VAL A 433 9.21 -10.12 -18.99
N ASP A 434 8.81 -10.82 -17.91
CA ASP A 434 7.80 -11.90 -17.94
C ASP A 434 6.39 -11.44 -18.35
N LYS A 435 6.14 -10.12 -18.39
CA LYS A 435 4.88 -9.51 -18.82
C LYS A 435 4.95 -8.87 -20.20
N ARG A 436 6.06 -9.00 -20.95
CA ARG A 436 6.13 -8.53 -22.34
C ARG A 436 5.00 -9.14 -23.16
N THR A 437 4.41 -8.31 -24.01
CA THR A 437 3.36 -8.69 -24.96
C THR A 437 3.69 -8.11 -26.33
N ASP A 438 3.01 -8.54 -27.38
CA ASP A 438 3.10 -7.89 -28.69
C ASP A 438 1.83 -7.07 -28.95
N TYR A 439 1.98 -5.84 -29.44
CA TYR A 439 0.88 -4.97 -29.83
C TYR A 439 1.12 -4.41 -31.23
N LEU A 440 0.18 -4.64 -32.15
CA LEU A 440 0.30 -4.26 -33.58
C LEU A 440 1.61 -4.73 -34.26
N GLY A 441 2.16 -5.87 -33.82
CA GLY A 441 3.42 -6.42 -34.35
C GLY A 441 4.69 -5.75 -33.81
N GLN A 442 4.57 -4.86 -32.82
CA GLN A 442 5.69 -4.29 -32.08
C GLN A 442 5.75 -4.88 -30.66
N PRO A 443 6.96 -5.08 -30.10
CA PRO A 443 7.12 -5.50 -28.71
C PRO A 443 6.65 -4.40 -27.75
N ASN A 444 5.74 -4.77 -26.84
CA ASN A 444 5.20 -3.93 -25.79
C ASN A 444 5.93 -4.22 -24.47
N TYR A 445 6.68 -3.22 -23.99
CA TYR A 445 7.51 -3.29 -22.80
C TYR A 445 6.70 -2.85 -21.59
N ILE A 446 6.74 -3.63 -20.51
CA ILE A 446 5.99 -3.35 -19.28
C ILE A 446 6.96 -2.99 -18.17
N TYR A 447 6.97 -1.73 -17.77
CA TYR A 447 7.80 -1.21 -16.69
C TYR A 447 7.00 -1.10 -15.40
N ARG A 448 7.57 -1.56 -14.28
CA ARG A 448 6.96 -1.46 -12.96
C ARG A 448 7.56 -0.32 -12.16
N PHE A 449 6.71 0.60 -11.74
CA PHE A 449 6.97 1.59 -10.72
C PHE A 449 6.68 1.01 -9.34
N VAL A 450 7.59 1.24 -8.39
CA VAL A 450 7.36 0.93 -6.97
C VAL A 450 7.31 2.22 -6.16
N TRP A 451 6.09 2.67 -5.89
CA TRP A 451 5.81 3.94 -5.23
C TRP A 451 5.85 3.82 -3.70
N GLN A 452 6.58 4.71 -3.02
CA GLN A 452 6.49 4.89 -1.57
C GLN A 452 7.06 6.25 -1.13
N SER A 453 6.22 7.05 -0.45
CA SER A 453 6.60 8.28 0.24
C SER A 453 6.85 8.05 1.73
N TRP A 454 7.77 8.80 2.34
CA TRP A 454 8.15 8.73 3.74
C TRP A 454 7.57 9.88 4.60
N ARG A 455 7.28 11.04 4.01
CA ARG A 455 6.64 12.21 4.67
C ARG A 455 5.13 12.28 4.47
N ILE A 456 4.66 11.93 3.29
CA ILE A 456 3.26 12.01 2.89
C ILE A 456 2.66 10.60 2.91
N PRO A 457 1.47 10.41 3.48
CA PRO A 457 0.78 9.13 3.41
C PRO A 457 0.30 8.88 1.98
N LEU A 458 1.01 8.02 1.25
CA LEU A 458 0.60 7.60 -0.08
C LEU A 458 -0.69 6.77 0.01
N SER A 459 -1.80 7.32 -0.47
CA SER A 459 -3.08 6.61 -0.63
C SER A 459 -3.16 5.94 -1.99
N ARG A 460 -4.11 5.01 -2.17
CA ARG A 460 -4.36 4.37 -3.48
C ARG A 460 -4.82 5.42 -4.51
N LYS A 461 -5.69 6.34 -4.09
CA LYS A 461 -6.19 7.43 -4.94
C LYS A 461 -5.06 8.35 -5.41
N LEU A 462 -4.19 8.78 -4.49
CA LEU A 462 -3.04 9.63 -4.80
C LEU A 462 -2.04 8.91 -5.72
N CYS A 463 -1.71 7.65 -5.42
CA CYS A 463 -0.84 6.84 -6.27
C CYS A 463 -1.37 6.70 -7.70
N ASN A 464 -2.68 6.49 -7.87
CA ASN A 464 -3.30 6.42 -9.20
C ASN A 464 -3.22 7.78 -9.92
N SER A 465 -3.59 8.87 -9.24
CA SER A 465 -3.55 10.23 -9.80
C SER A 465 -2.15 10.60 -10.30
N ILE A 466 -1.13 10.31 -9.50
CA ILE A 466 0.28 10.55 -9.85
C ILE A 466 0.73 9.67 -11.03
N HIS A 467 0.31 8.40 -11.07
CA HIS A 467 0.66 7.49 -12.16
C HIS A 467 0.09 7.96 -13.51
N GLU A 468 -1.14 8.50 -13.53
CA GLU A 468 -1.71 9.09 -14.75
C GLU A 468 -1.09 10.46 -15.10
N GLU A 469 -0.75 11.29 -14.12
CA GLU A 469 0.00 12.55 -14.33
C GLU A 469 1.35 12.27 -15.03
N ILE A 470 2.07 11.22 -14.63
CA ILE A 470 3.34 10.80 -15.24
C ILE A 470 3.17 10.35 -16.69
N LYS A 471 2.12 9.58 -17.02
CA LYS A 471 1.87 9.19 -18.42
C LYS A 471 1.72 10.41 -19.33
N LEU A 472 0.95 11.40 -18.89
CA LEU A 472 0.77 12.66 -19.62
C LEU A 472 2.08 13.43 -19.75
N MET A 473 2.86 13.54 -18.67
CA MET A 473 4.17 14.21 -18.70
C MET A 473 5.17 13.53 -19.64
N LEU A 474 5.22 12.20 -19.65
CA LEU A 474 6.07 11.42 -20.55
C LEU A 474 5.65 11.63 -22.01
N ASN A 475 4.36 11.46 -22.33
CA ASN A 475 3.86 11.64 -23.70
C ASN A 475 4.17 13.05 -24.22
N ASN A 476 3.96 14.10 -23.42
CA ASN A 476 4.31 15.46 -23.80
C ASN A 476 5.82 15.62 -24.06
N ARG A 477 6.69 15.11 -23.18
CA ARG A 477 8.15 15.22 -23.34
C ARG A 477 8.68 14.43 -24.54
N PHE A 478 8.11 13.26 -24.84
CA PHE A 478 8.48 12.49 -26.03
C PHE A 478 8.02 13.18 -27.33
N ILE A 479 6.81 13.77 -27.35
CA ILE A 479 6.32 14.59 -28.47
C ILE A 479 7.22 15.83 -28.69
N GLU A 480 7.54 16.58 -27.63
CA GLU A 480 8.42 17.76 -27.68
C GLU A 480 9.83 17.44 -28.21
N GLN A 481 10.35 16.25 -27.91
CA GLN A 481 11.67 15.79 -28.35
C GLN A 481 11.66 15.06 -29.70
N HIS A 482 10.49 14.97 -30.37
CA HIS A 482 10.29 14.19 -31.60
C HIS A 482 10.72 12.71 -31.47
N LEU A 483 10.46 12.11 -30.32
CA LEU A 483 10.76 10.72 -30.01
C LEU A 483 9.49 9.86 -30.14
N GLU A 484 9.52 8.88 -31.05
CA GLU A 484 8.37 8.04 -31.38
C GLU A 484 8.15 6.90 -30.38
N MET A 485 7.38 7.18 -29.33
CA MET A 485 6.93 6.20 -28.33
C MET A 485 5.43 6.34 -28.10
N ILE A 486 4.69 5.22 -28.10
CA ILE A 486 3.26 5.19 -27.75
C ILE A 486 3.14 4.66 -26.31
N SER A 487 2.68 5.51 -25.39
CA SER A 487 1.96 5.06 -24.19
C SER A 487 0.46 5.04 -24.50
N ASP A 488 -0.28 4.16 -23.82
CA ASP A 488 -1.69 3.84 -24.12
C ASP A 488 -2.58 5.04 -24.47
N GLY A 489 -2.84 5.20 -25.77
CA GLY A 489 -3.64 6.26 -26.37
C GLY A 489 -3.58 6.18 -27.91
N LEU A 490 -4.62 5.62 -28.53
CA LEU A 490 -4.70 5.43 -29.99
C LEU A 490 -4.66 6.78 -30.76
N PRO A 491 -3.77 6.95 -31.76
CA PRO A 491 -3.69 8.17 -32.57
C PRO A 491 -4.61 8.13 -33.80
N LEU A 492 -5.03 9.32 -34.28
CA LEU A 492 -5.66 9.44 -35.61
C LEU A 492 -4.64 9.17 -36.74
N PRO A 493 -5.08 8.58 -37.87
CA PRO A 493 -4.21 8.37 -39.02
C PRO A 493 -3.89 9.66 -39.77
N THR A 494 -2.69 9.69 -40.34
CA THR A 494 -2.11 10.78 -41.13
C THR A 494 -2.87 11.09 -42.42
N VAL A 495 -2.88 12.37 -42.83
CA VAL A 495 -2.97 12.76 -44.25
C VAL A 495 -1.74 13.61 -44.59
N ALA A 496 -1.11 13.29 -45.71
CA ALA A 496 0.18 13.81 -46.12
C ALA A 496 0.14 15.25 -46.68
N GLU A 497 1.34 15.81 -46.78
CA GLU A 497 1.65 17.15 -47.28
C GLU A 497 1.14 17.42 -48.70
N HIS A 498 0.77 18.68 -48.99
CA HIS A 498 1.25 19.41 -50.18
C HIS A 498 1.05 20.93 -50.00
N SER A 499 2.07 21.70 -50.38
CA SER A 499 2.08 23.17 -50.53
C SER A 499 2.62 23.50 -51.94
N PRO A 500 2.47 24.72 -52.54
CA PRO A 500 3.06 25.96 -51.96
C PRO A 500 2.44 27.35 -52.31
N SER A 501 2.88 28.37 -51.54
CA SER A 501 2.99 29.82 -51.89
C SER A 501 1.69 30.65 -52.03
N LYS A 502 1.53 31.84 -51.41
CA LYS A 502 2.43 33.02 -51.30
C LYS A 502 2.01 33.97 -50.14
N ILE A 503 3.00 34.64 -49.50
CA ILE A 503 3.11 36.11 -49.16
C ILE A 503 1.90 36.75 -48.38
N GLU A 504 1.99 37.44 -47.22
CA GLU A 504 3.02 38.34 -46.65
C GLU A 504 2.95 38.42 -45.07
N LYS A 505 3.75 39.30 -44.44
CA LYS A 505 3.92 39.56 -42.97
C LYS A 505 3.44 41.01 -42.62
N PRO A 506 3.47 41.55 -41.37
CA PRO A 506 3.49 40.97 -40.00
C PRO A 506 2.60 41.69 -38.90
N LEU A 507 2.50 41.05 -37.72
CA LEU A 507 2.47 41.56 -36.31
C LEU A 507 1.55 42.71 -35.77
N GLU A 508 1.01 42.42 -34.57
CA GLU A 508 0.76 43.26 -33.37
C GLU A 508 -0.58 43.99 -33.07
N ALA A 509 -1.15 43.58 -31.90
CA ALA A 509 -1.85 44.31 -30.83
C ALA A 509 -2.87 45.45 -31.08
N SER A 510 -4.08 45.31 -30.50
CA SER A 510 -4.72 46.31 -29.59
C SER A 510 -6.03 45.78 -28.99
N GLU A 511 -6.45 46.38 -27.87
CA GLU A 511 -7.72 46.14 -27.15
C GLU A 511 -8.82 47.16 -27.57
N GLU A 512 -9.97 47.05 -26.91
CA GLU A 512 -11.05 48.03 -26.72
C GLU A 512 -12.23 48.13 -27.75
N ASP A 513 -13.41 47.96 -27.15
CA ASP A 513 -14.69 48.66 -27.33
C ASP A 513 -15.36 48.77 -28.72
N ASP A 514 -16.42 47.98 -28.89
CA ASP A 514 -17.52 48.26 -29.84
C ASP A 514 -18.73 48.88 -29.10
N PHE A 515 -19.38 49.84 -29.73
CA PHE A 515 -20.00 50.99 -29.07
C PHE A 515 -21.52 51.02 -29.31
N ASP A 516 -22.32 50.73 -28.28
CA ASP A 516 -23.79 50.60 -28.41
C ASP A 516 -24.49 51.96 -28.58
N LEU A 517 -25.01 52.20 -29.79
CA LEU A 517 -25.87 53.34 -30.13
C LEU A 517 -27.30 52.87 -30.40
N PHE A 518 -28.25 53.53 -29.71
CA PHE A 518 -29.73 53.45 -29.81
C PHE A 518 -30.44 52.34 -29.00
N GLY A 519 -30.97 52.72 -27.82
CA GLY A 519 -31.86 51.84 -27.04
C GLY A 519 -32.45 52.42 -25.74
N SER A 520 -32.88 53.68 -25.73
CA SER A 520 -33.43 54.31 -24.51
C SER A 520 -34.81 53.78 -24.08
N SER A 521 -34.97 53.54 -22.76
CA SER A 521 -36.22 53.47 -21.98
C SER A 521 -37.30 52.43 -22.37
N ASP A 522 -37.45 51.39 -21.54
CA ASP A 522 -38.60 51.32 -20.61
C ASP A 522 -38.52 50.06 -19.71
N GLU A 523 -38.60 50.27 -18.39
CA GLU A 523 -38.47 49.24 -17.35
C GLU A 523 -39.83 48.58 -16.99
N GLU A 524 -40.42 47.71 -17.83
CA GLU A 524 -41.55 46.89 -17.35
C GLU A 524 -41.86 45.55 -18.09
N GLU A 525 -40.87 44.83 -18.65
CA GLU A 525 -41.17 43.47 -19.20
C GLU A 525 -40.06 42.38 -19.17
N ASN A 526 -39.18 42.36 -18.17
CA ASN A 526 -38.09 41.34 -18.12
C ASN A 526 -38.54 39.93 -17.68
N ALA A 527 -39.50 39.79 -16.77
CA ALA A 527 -39.87 38.48 -16.21
C ALA A 527 -40.36 37.44 -17.26
N LYS A 528 -41.10 37.88 -18.28
CA LYS A 528 -41.63 36.98 -19.33
C LYS A 528 -40.57 36.59 -20.37
N LYS A 529 -39.58 37.45 -20.61
CA LYS A 529 -38.52 37.18 -21.60
C LYS A 529 -37.48 36.20 -21.06
N GLU A 530 -37.26 36.20 -19.74
CA GLU A 530 -36.38 35.24 -19.07
C GLU A 530 -37.00 33.84 -19.01
N SER A 531 -38.29 33.71 -18.68
CA SER A 531 -38.97 32.40 -18.69
C SER A 531 -38.98 31.78 -20.08
N ILE A 532 -39.22 32.55 -21.14
CA ILE A 532 -39.19 32.07 -22.53
C ILE A 532 -37.75 31.69 -22.96
N LYS A 533 -36.71 32.36 -22.44
CA LYS A 533 -35.31 31.95 -22.66
C LYS A 533 -34.99 30.64 -21.95
N GLN A 534 -35.40 30.46 -20.68
CA GLN A 534 -35.22 29.21 -19.94
C GLN A 534 -35.99 28.05 -20.59
N GLU A 535 -37.26 28.24 -20.95
CA GLU A 535 -38.07 27.22 -21.61
C GLU A 535 -37.49 26.82 -22.98
N ARG A 536 -36.91 27.76 -23.73
CA ARG A 536 -36.15 27.45 -24.95
C ARG A 536 -34.86 26.69 -24.66
N LEU A 537 -34.08 27.10 -23.66
CA LEU A 537 -32.85 26.39 -23.26
C LEU A 537 -33.14 24.95 -22.80
N GLU A 538 -34.22 24.75 -22.04
CA GLU A 538 -34.71 23.42 -21.68
C GLU A 538 -35.21 22.62 -22.88
N ALA A 539 -35.89 23.25 -23.84
CA ALA A 539 -36.30 22.60 -25.08
C ALA A 539 -35.10 22.22 -25.96
N TYR A 540 -34.01 22.99 -25.93
CA TYR A 540 -32.74 22.62 -26.57
C TYR A 540 -32.02 21.50 -25.82
N ALA A 541 -32.00 21.51 -24.47
CA ALA A 541 -31.44 20.42 -23.67
C ALA A 541 -32.21 19.10 -23.88
N LYS A 542 -33.55 19.14 -23.85
CA LYS A 542 -34.44 17.99 -24.11
C LYS A 542 -34.37 17.50 -25.58
N LYS A 543 -33.87 18.31 -26.50
CA LYS A 543 -33.57 17.91 -27.89
C LYS A 543 -32.16 17.33 -28.05
N LYS A 544 -31.15 17.90 -27.39
CA LYS A 544 -29.80 17.30 -27.31
C LYS A 544 -29.82 15.93 -26.64
N ALA A 545 -30.67 15.73 -25.64
CA ALA A 545 -30.89 14.44 -24.99
C ALA A 545 -31.70 13.41 -25.85
N LYS A 546 -31.99 13.71 -27.12
CA LYS A 546 -32.75 12.82 -28.03
C LYS A 546 -31.98 12.36 -29.27
N GLU A 547 -30.69 12.68 -29.38
CA GLU A 547 -29.78 11.95 -30.26
C GLU A 547 -29.12 10.84 -29.42
N PRO A 548 -29.36 9.56 -29.72
CA PRO A 548 -28.71 8.47 -29.00
C PRO A 548 -27.27 8.36 -29.48
N GLU A 549 -26.34 8.94 -28.71
CA GLU A 549 -24.96 8.47 -28.71
C GLU A 549 -24.94 6.94 -28.44
N HIS A 550 -23.96 6.23 -28.98
CA HIS A 550 -23.86 4.77 -28.82
C HIS A 550 -23.52 4.41 -27.36
N ILE A 551 -24.55 4.30 -26.51
CA ILE A 551 -24.41 3.83 -25.13
C ILE A 551 -24.05 2.34 -25.18
N ALA A 552 -22.78 2.02 -24.96
CA ALA A 552 -22.34 0.64 -24.76
C ALA A 552 -22.99 0.06 -23.50
N LYS A 553 -23.56 -1.14 -23.61
CA LYS A 553 -24.20 -1.83 -22.48
C LYS A 553 -23.49 -3.15 -22.24
N SER A 554 -23.60 -3.64 -21.01
CA SER A 554 -23.11 -4.97 -20.65
C SER A 554 -24.23 -5.77 -19.97
N SER A 555 -24.49 -6.96 -20.49
CA SER A 555 -25.30 -7.99 -19.82
C SER A 555 -24.39 -8.83 -18.94
N ILE A 556 -24.70 -8.88 -17.65
CA ILE A 556 -23.90 -9.56 -16.63
C ILE A 556 -24.77 -10.59 -15.94
N ILE A 557 -24.19 -11.76 -15.67
CA ILE A 557 -24.82 -12.82 -14.89
C ILE A 557 -24.06 -12.91 -13.56
N LEU A 558 -24.77 -12.58 -12.48
CA LEU A 558 -24.24 -12.55 -11.11
C LEU A 558 -24.79 -13.75 -10.33
N ASP A 559 -23.89 -14.51 -9.71
CA ASP A 559 -24.23 -15.57 -8.76
C ASP A 559 -24.13 -15.01 -7.34
N VAL A 560 -25.28 -14.91 -6.67
CA VAL A 560 -25.43 -14.43 -5.29
C VAL A 560 -25.51 -15.64 -4.37
N LYS A 561 -24.48 -15.83 -3.53
CA LYS A 561 -24.35 -16.98 -2.63
C LYS A 561 -24.91 -16.65 -1.24
N PRO A 562 -25.86 -17.42 -0.71
CA PRO A 562 -26.38 -17.22 0.64
C PRO A 562 -25.40 -17.73 1.71
N TRP A 563 -25.67 -17.42 2.98
CA TRP A 563 -24.87 -17.91 4.11
C TRP A 563 -25.08 -19.39 4.45
N ASP A 564 -26.32 -19.89 4.35
CA ASP A 564 -26.68 -21.28 4.71
C ASP A 564 -27.99 -21.73 4.03
N ASP A 565 -28.32 -23.03 4.10
CA ASP A 565 -29.51 -23.65 3.50
C ASP A 565 -30.86 -23.17 4.09
N THR A 566 -30.82 -22.55 5.27
CA THR A 566 -31.98 -21.96 5.96
C THR A 566 -32.34 -20.53 5.52
N THR A 567 -31.59 -19.94 4.58
CA THR A 567 -31.77 -18.56 4.11
C THR A 567 -32.99 -18.42 3.18
N ASP A 568 -33.89 -17.43 3.40
CA ASP A 568 -35.01 -17.19 2.49
C ASP A 568 -34.54 -16.55 1.16
N MET A 569 -34.50 -17.37 0.12
CA MET A 569 -34.09 -16.99 -1.23
C MET A 569 -35.05 -16.01 -1.91
N GLN A 570 -36.34 -15.98 -1.54
CA GLN A 570 -37.32 -15.05 -2.10
C GLN A 570 -37.21 -13.65 -1.48
N GLU A 571 -36.85 -13.55 -0.20
CA GLU A 571 -36.49 -12.27 0.41
C GLU A 571 -35.19 -11.72 -0.16
N MET A 572 -34.18 -12.58 -0.32
CA MET A 572 -32.90 -12.19 -0.93
C MET A 572 -33.07 -11.64 -2.35
N GLU A 573 -33.89 -12.28 -3.21
CA GLU A 573 -34.17 -11.75 -4.55
C GLU A 573 -34.87 -10.37 -4.50
N LYS A 574 -35.85 -10.18 -3.60
CA LYS A 574 -36.54 -8.88 -3.44
C LYS A 574 -35.57 -7.78 -2.99
N LEU A 575 -34.64 -8.09 -2.10
CA LEU A 575 -33.63 -7.15 -1.61
C LEU A 575 -32.63 -6.77 -2.71
N VAL A 576 -32.15 -7.73 -3.51
CA VAL A 576 -31.28 -7.45 -4.67
C VAL A 576 -32.02 -6.58 -5.71
N ARG A 577 -33.27 -6.90 -6.04
CA ARG A 577 -34.08 -6.11 -6.99
C ARG A 577 -34.46 -4.71 -6.51
N LYS A 578 -34.35 -4.43 -5.19
CA LYS A 578 -34.62 -3.11 -4.59
C LYS A 578 -33.50 -2.09 -4.86
N ILE A 579 -32.33 -2.54 -5.29
CA ILE A 579 -31.20 -1.67 -5.64
C ILE A 579 -31.50 -0.98 -6.98
N GLU A 580 -31.81 0.31 -6.91
CA GLU A 580 -32.07 1.19 -8.06
C GLU A 580 -30.87 2.11 -8.33
N LYS A 581 -30.36 2.11 -9.56
CA LYS A 581 -29.29 3.00 -10.06
C LYS A 581 -29.63 3.46 -11.49
N ASP A 582 -29.27 4.69 -11.85
CA ASP A 582 -29.43 5.16 -13.23
C ASP A 582 -28.56 4.33 -14.19
N GLY A 583 -29.17 3.76 -15.23
CA GLY A 583 -28.52 2.83 -16.15
C GLY A 583 -28.45 1.36 -15.69
N LEU A 584 -29.07 0.97 -14.57
CA LEU A 584 -29.18 -0.43 -14.11
C LEU A 584 -30.57 -1.02 -14.40
N VAL A 585 -30.63 -2.19 -15.04
CA VAL A 585 -31.88 -2.93 -15.28
C VAL A 585 -31.74 -4.39 -14.83
N TRP A 586 -32.62 -4.84 -13.93
CA TRP A 586 -32.67 -6.22 -13.45
C TRP A 586 -33.46 -7.12 -14.41
N GLY A 587 -32.87 -8.26 -14.79
CA GLY A 587 -33.44 -9.27 -15.67
C GLY A 587 -34.08 -10.45 -14.92
N GLY A 588 -34.10 -11.60 -15.59
CA GLY A 588 -34.55 -12.86 -15.00
C GLY A 588 -33.59 -13.40 -13.94
N ALA A 589 -34.12 -14.17 -13.00
CA ALA A 589 -33.35 -14.87 -11.97
C ALA A 589 -33.69 -16.37 -11.95
N LYS A 590 -32.75 -17.20 -11.52
CA LYS A 590 -32.87 -18.65 -11.41
C LYS A 590 -32.09 -19.16 -10.20
N LEU A 591 -32.62 -20.17 -9.51
CA LEU A 591 -31.89 -20.89 -8.48
C LEU A 591 -31.11 -22.07 -9.08
N ILE A 592 -29.84 -22.21 -8.72
CA ILE A 592 -28.96 -23.31 -9.12
C ILE A 592 -28.49 -24.06 -7.87
N PRO A 593 -28.72 -25.39 -7.76
CA PRO A 593 -28.22 -26.17 -6.63
C PRO A 593 -26.70 -26.35 -6.75
N LEU A 594 -25.96 -26.00 -5.69
CA LEU A 594 -24.50 -26.12 -5.66
C LEU A 594 -24.07 -27.44 -5.00
N ALA A 595 -24.36 -27.59 -3.70
CA ALA A 595 -24.17 -28.83 -2.93
C ALA A 595 -24.88 -28.69 -1.55
N PHE A 596 -25.07 -29.81 -0.85
CA PHE A 596 -25.51 -29.85 0.56
C PHE A 596 -26.78 -29.03 0.90
N GLY A 597 -27.73 -28.93 -0.02
CA GLY A 597 -28.98 -28.17 0.17
C GLY A 597 -28.89 -26.68 -0.16
N ILE A 598 -27.68 -26.14 -0.34
CA ILE A 598 -27.46 -24.73 -0.67
C ILE A 598 -27.73 -24.48 -2.15
N ASN A 599 -28.65 -23.54 -2.41
CA ASN A 599 -28.96 -23.01 -3.73
C ASN A 599 -28.32 -21.63 -3.92
N VAL A 600 -27.75 -21.37 -5.09
CA VAL A 600 -27.21 -20.06 -5.48
C VAL A 600 -28.26 -19.32 -6.30
N LEU A 601 -28.44 -18.02 -6.04
CA LEU A 601 -29.32 -17.17 -6.84
C LEU A 601 -28.53 -16.56 -8.00
N GLN A 602 -28.75 -17.10 -9.20
CA GLN A 602 -28.22 -16.55 -10.44
C GLN A 602 -29.18 -15.49 -10.98
N ILE A 603 -28.74 -14.22 -11.04
CA ILE A 603 -29.55 -13.10 -11.55
C ILE A 603 -28.84 -12.39 -12.70
N ILE A 604 -29.60 -12.05 -13.73
CA ILE A 604 -29.12 -11.28 -14.89
C ILE A 604 -29.34 -9.79 -14.60
N CYS A 605 -28.37 -8.94 -14.90
CA CYS A 605 -28.55 -7.49 -14.99
C CYS A 605 -27.98 -6.94 -16.30
N VAL A 606 -28.50 -5.80 -16.74
CA VAL A 606 -27.96 -5.00 -17.84
C VAL A 606 -27.54 -3.65 -17.27
N VAL A 607 -26.31 -3.24 -17.54
CA VAL A 607 -25.72 -1.99 -17.07
C VAL A 607 -25.27 -1.11 -18.23
N GLU A 608 -25.32 0.21 -18.05
CA GLU A 608 -24.68 1.20 -18.93
C GLU A 608 -23.24 1.44 -18.44
N ASP A 609 -22.25 0.97 -19.22
CA ASP A 609 -20.82 0.92 -18.84
C ASP A 609 -20.27 2.30 -18.40
N ALA A 610 -20.80 3.39 -18.97
CA ALA A 610 -20.38 4.76 -18.66
C ALA A 610 -20.90 5.32 -17.33
N LYS A 611 -21.85 4.64 -16.67
CA LYS A 611 -22.52 5.11 -15.45
C LYS A 611 -22.40 4.15 -14.26
N VAL A 612 -22.41 2.84 -14.52
CA VAL A 612 -22.50 1.82 -13.47
C VAL A 612 -21.27 0.92 -13.52
N SER A 613 -20.36 1.12 -12.56
CA SER A 613 -19.26 0.18 -12.27
C SER A 613 -19.83 -1.14 -11.76
N VAL A 614 -19.35 -2.25 -12.33
CA VAL A 614 -19.75 -3.62 -11.95
C VAL A 614 -19.27 -3.95 -10.53
N ASP A 615 -18.04 -3.55 -10.21
CA ASP A 615 -17.46 -3.73 -8.88
C ASP A 615 -18.27 -2.98 -7.81
N ASP A 616 -18.69 -1.74 -8.11
CA ASP A 616 -19.53 -0.92 -7.22
C ASP A 616 -20.94 -1.51 -7.04
N LEU A 617 -21.46 -2.22 -8.05
CA LEU A 617 -22.74 -2.93 -7.96
C LEU A 617 -22.61 -4.19 -7.09
N MET A 618 -21.54 -4.96 -7.27
CA MET A 618 -21.25 -6.14 -6.43
C MET A 618 -21.01 -5.75 -4.97
N ASP A 619 -20.22 -4.70 -4.73
CA ASP A 619 -20.01 -4.17 -3.38
C ASP A 619 -21.33 -3.73 -2.76
N GLN A 620 -22.16 -2.94 -3.46
CA GLN A 620 -23.47 -2.51 -2.95
C GLN A 620 -24.40 -3.68 -2.60
N ILE A 621 -24.48 -4.73 -3.44
CA ILE A 621 -25.26 -5.95 -3.13
C ILE A 621 -24.73 -6.61 -1.85
N THR A 622 -23.42 -6.75 -1.71
CA THR A 622 -22.82 -7.36 -0.50
C THR A 622 -22.88 -6.48 0.75
N GLU A 623 -23.12 -5.17 0.62
CA GLU A 623 -23.24 -4.24 1.75
C GLU A 623 -24.70 -4.06 2.20
N GLU A 624 -25.64 -3.85 1.28
CA GLU A 624 -27.06 -3.64 1.60
C GLU A 624 -27.78 -4.95 1.96
N VAL A 625 -27.35 -6.08 1.40
CA VAL A 625 -27.98 -7.41 1.61
C VAL A 625 -27.09 -8.35 2.45
N SER A 626 -26.17 -7.77 3.24
CA SER A 626 -25.07 -8.51 3.92
C SER A 626 -25.50 -9.59 4.93
N ASP A 627 -26.73 -9.50 5.46
CA ASP A 627 -27.28 -10.48 6.40
C ASP A 627 -27.75 -11.78 5.71
N TYR A 628 -28.03 -11.73 4.40
CA TYR A 628 -28.46 -12.90 3.61
C TYR A 628 -27.34 -13.35 2.64
N VAL A 629 -26.53 -12.43 2.11
CA VAL A 629 -25.50 -12.69 1.09
C VAL A 629 -24.11 -12.88 1.72
N GLN A 630 -23.47 -14.01 1.42
CA GLN A 630 -22.07 -14.30 1.76
C GLN A 630 -21.10 -13.66 0.76
N SER A 631 -21.35 -13.84 -0.54
CA SER A 631 -20.54 -13.29 -1.64
C SER A 631 -21.36 -13.19 -2.92
N VAL A 632 -20.86 -12.38 -3.86
CA VAL A 632 -21.37 -12.27 -5.23
C VAL A 632 -20.21 -12.55 -6.17
N ASP A 633 -20.43 -13.38 -7.18
CA ASP A 633 -19.44 -13.74 -8.19
C ASP A 633 -19.98 -13.46 -9.61
N ILE A 634 -19.10 -13.10 -10.56
CA ILE A 634 -19.48 -12.95 -11.97
C ILE A 634 -19.36 -14.30 -12.66
N VAL A 635 -20.46 -14.79 -13.25
CA VAL A 635 -20.49 -16.04 -14.03
C VAL A 635 -20.21 -15.79 -15.51
N ALA A 636 -20.82 -14.75 -16.05
CA ALA A 636 -20.68 -14.37 -17.45
C ALA A 636 -20.81 -12.86 -17.61
N PHE A 637 -20.03 -12.31 -18.54
CA PHE A 637 -20.00 -10.89 -18.89
C PHE A 637 -20.05 -10.78 -20.41
N ASN A 638 -21.13 -10.23 -20.94
CA ASN A 638 -21.37 -10.09 -22.38
C ASN A 638 -21.64 -8.62 -22.71
N LYS A 639 -20.83 -8.02 -23.60
CA LYS A 639 -21.10 -6.68 -24.13
C LYS A 639 -22.22 -6.72 -25.17
N ILE A 640 -23.09 -5.70 -25.19
CA ILE A 640 -24.28 -5.56 -26.06
C ILE A 640 -24.38 -4.17 -26.67
#